data_AF-A0A7Y2UPC5-F1
#
_entry.id   AF-A0A7Y2UPC5-F1
#
_cell.length_a   1.000
_cell.length_b   1.000
_cell.length_c   1.000
_cell.angle_alpha   90.00
_cell.angle_beta   90.00
_cell.angle_gamma   90.00
#
_symmetry.space_group_name_H-M   'P 1'
#
loop_
_entity.id
_entity.type
_entity.pdbx_description
1 polymer ?
#
loop_
_entity_poly.entity_id
_entity_poly.type
_entity_poly.pdbx_seq_one_letter_code
_entity_poly.pdbx_strand_id
1 'polypeptide(L)'
;MKGLEQNLRKDISGEVYFDLISRGRYATDASHYQVMPDGVVVPESHQDVLAVIEHAKKAGIPVLARGSGSSQCGQTVNRGLVIDHTKYLNRILEFDATGRRCLVEPGIVLDELNHFLRPHGLWFPVDVSTSSRATLGGMAGNNSAGSRSIRYGIMRDNVTSITAILADGSERIFGPLDGTTRDELTSRLLAVGNREREEIENRFPKVLRRVGGYNLDTLIAGGQPINLAHLLIGSEGTLAWFKSIELKLSPLPQNRILGVCHFPTFYAAMDSAQHLVELDPTAIELIDRTMIELSRDIDMFRPVVEKFVKGEPAALLLVEFAEDDEQENLARLARLKELMADLGFGWQDSGDHWGGVVEAIDPSFQKEIFGVRKQGLNIMMSMKDERKPISFVEDCAVELTDLAEYTARLTDIFSKHNTTGTWYAHASVGCLHVRPVLNLRLDQDVKAMRAIVEEALEMVKEYKGSHSGEHGDGLVRSEFHEAMFGTRLANSFLEIKRCFDPSDLLNPGKIVNPARMDDRTLFRYGPDYRVEEMETVFDWSQWPGVGRGFQGAVEMCNNNGACRKTLEGSMCPSYRVTRDERDSTRGRANSLRLAISGQLGPGALGSEEMADTLKLCVSCKACRRECPTGVDMAKMKIEAVADRKKRTGFSLHDRLIGSMPYYAPLLSKVPWLANLRSTVPTLARIAERIDGFTSNRPLPRWRSDIYVAEPAAGPDSGKEVILFGDTFNTYFESENLYDAREVLIRSGY
;
A
#
# COMPACT_ATOMS: atom_id res chain seq x y z
N MET A 1 9.72 8.63 -29.30
CA MET A 1 10.20 7.73 -28.22
C MET A 1 11.72 7.74 -28.07
N LYS A 2 12.53 7.17 -28.98
CA LYS A 2 14.00 7.13 -28.81
C LYS A 2 14.67 8.51 -28.60
N GLY A 3 14.22 9.54 -29.33
CA GLY A 3 14.72 10.91 -29.14
C GLY A 3 14.32 11.52 -27.78
N LEU A 4 13.15 11.17 -27.25
CA LEU A 4 12.70 11.64 -25.93
C LEU A 4 13.54 11.01 -24.81
N GLU A 5 13.78 9.70 -24.87
CA GLU A 5 14.65 9.02 -23.91
C GLU A 5 16.05 9.64 -23.87
N GLN A 6 16.66 9.85 -25.04
CA GLN A 6 18.01 10.43 -25.14
C GLN A 6 18.08 11.86 -24.60
N ASN A 7 17.08 12.68 -24.89
CA ASN A 7 17.01 14.04 -24.37
C ASN A 7 16.86 14.06 -22.85
N LEU A 8 15.97 13.23 -22.30
CA LEU A 8 15.79 13.12 -20.85
C LEU A 8 17.10 12.69 -20.17
N ARG A 9 17.76 11.63 -20.66
CA ARG A 9 19.05 11.16 -20.11
C ARG A 9 20.16 12.21 -20.15
N LYS A 10 20.07 13.20 -21.05
CA LYS A 10 21.04 14.27 -21.18
C LYS A 10 20.75 15.44 -20.23
N ASP A 11 19.47 15.74 -20.04
CA ASP A 11 19.03 16.99 -19.41
C ASP A 11 18.63 16.82 -17.93
N ILE A 12 18.53 15.59 -17.41
CA ILE A 12 18.22 15.29 -16.00
C ILE A 12 19.34 14.49 -15.34
N SER A 13 19.50 14.64 -14.01
CA SER A 13 20.45 13.81 -13.25
C SER A 13 19.87 12.48 -12.76
N GLY A 14 18.54 12.42 -12.61
CA GLY A 14 17.83 11.21 -12.20
C GLY A 14 17.79 10.05 -13.20
N GLU A 15 17.08 9.00 -12.82
CA GLU A 15 17.03 7.74 -13.58
C GLU A 15 15.91 7.76 -14.63
N VAL A 16 16.20 7.21 -15.82
CA VAL A 16 15.27 7.17 -16.96
C VAL A 16 15.10 5.74 -17.47
N TYR A 17 13.86 5.29 -17.57
CA TYR A 17 13.50 3.93 -17.96
C TYR A 17 12.49 3.90 -19.11
N PHE A 18 12.88 3.33 -20.25
CA PHE A 18 12.02 3.13 -21.42
C PHE A 18 11.94 1.65 -21.84
N ASP A 19 12.71 0.78 -21.20
CA ASP A 19 12.64 -0.66 -21.40
C ASP A 19 11.33 -1.24 -20.84
N LEU A 20 10.90 -2.34 -21.43
CA LEU A 20 9.57 -2.91 -21.19
C LEU A 20 9.40 -3.45 -19.77
N ILE A 21 10.44 -4.08 -19.21
CA ILE A 21 10.37 -4.66 -17.86
C ILE A 21 10.31 -3.56 -16.80
N SER A 22 11.07 -2.47 -16.94
CA SER A 22 11.02 -1.34 -16.01
C SER A 22 9.70 -0.60 -16.10
N ARG A 23 9.21 -0.28 -17.30
CA ARG A 23 7.87 0.31 -17.50
C ARG A 23 6.77 -0.55 -16.89
N GLY A 24 6.87 -1.87 -17.07
CA GLY A 24 5.92 -2.84 -16.53
C GLY A 24 5.82 -2.84 -15.00
N ARG A 25 6.91 -2.55 -14.28
CA ARG A 25 6.88 -2.43 -12.80
C ARG A 25 6.06 -1.23 -12.32
N TYR A 26 5.92 -0.21 -13.15
CA TYR A 26 5.15 1.02 -12.90
C TYR A 26 3.76 1.01 -13.55
N ALA A 27 3.42 -0.04 -14.30
CA ALA A 27 2.17 -0.14 -15.03
C ALA A 27 0.95 -0.46 -14.13
N THR A 28 1.17 -0.82 -12.87
CA THR A 28 0.11 -1.23 -11.93
C THR A 28 0.16 -0.45 -10.63
N ASP A 29 -0.97 -0.35 -9.95
CA ASP A 29 -1.08 0.02 -8.53
C ASP A 29 -1.94 -1.01 -7.77
N ALA A 30 -2.49 -0.68 -6.61
CA ALA A 30 -3.29 -1.62 -5.83
C ALA A 30 -4.70 -1.86 -6.40
N SER A 31 -5.07 -1.20 -7.51
CA SER A 31 -6.32 -1.47 -8.24
C SER A 31 -6.22 -2.71 -9.15
N HIS A 32 -7.33 -3.05 -9.80
CA HIS A 32 -7.39 -4.06 -10.85
C HIS A 32 -6.87 -3.58 -12.22
N TYR A 33 -6.44 -2.32 -12.36
CA TYR A 33 -5.95 -1.79 -13.63
C TYR A 33 -4.46 -2.08 -13.88
N GLN A 34 -4.10 -2.05 -15.16
CA GLN A 34 -2.74 -2.02 -15.66
C GLN A 34 -2.68 -1.14 -16.92
N VAL A 35 -1.90 -0.06 -16.87
CA VAL A 35 -1.65 0.80 -18.03
C VAL A 35 -0.15 0.94 -18.21
N MET A 36 0.38 0.48 -19.35
CA MET A 36 1.81 0.54 -19.63
C MET A 36 2.21 2.01 -19.90
N PRO A 37 3.08 2.62 -19.08
CA PRO A 37 3.53 3.99 -19.32
C PRO A 37 4.40 4.04 -20.58
N ASP A 38 4.59 5.22 -21.17
CA ASP A 38 5.50 5.45 -22.29
C ASP A 38 6.97 5.47 -21.83
N GLY A 39 7.21 5.90 -20.59
CA GLY A 39 8.51 5.90 -19.91
C GLY A 39 8.34 6.19 -18.41
N VAL A 40 9.39 5.94 -17.64
CA VAL A 40 9.43 6.23 -16.20
C VAL A 40 10.66 7.06 -15.89
N VAL A 41 10.51 8.05 -15.02
CA VAL A 41 11.58 8.91 -14.54
C VAL A 41 11.59 8.90 -13.01
N VAL A 42 12.77 8.75 -12.41
CA VAL A 42 12.99 8.90 -10.98
C VAL A 42 13.89 10.12 -10.77
N PRO A 43 13.31 11.33 -10.62
CA PRO A 43 14.06 12.57 -10.54
C PRO A 43 14.87 12.66 -9.24
N GLU A 44 16.09 13.19 -9.33
CA GLU A 44 16.92 13.52 -8.16
C GLU A 44 16.67 14.94 -7.65
N SER A 45 16.07 15.81 -8.47
CA SER A 45 15.84 17.21 -8.16
C SER A 45 14.52 17.74 -8.72
N HIS A 46 14.06 18.88 -8.19
CA HIS A 46 12.92 19.60 -8.78
C HIS A 46 13.22 20.11 -10.21
N GLN A 47 14.50 20.36 -10.54
CA GLN A 47 14.90 20.76 -11.87
C GLN A 47 14.73 19.64 -12.89
N ASP A 48 14.99 18.39 -12.49
CA ASP A 48 14.71 17.21 -13.33
C ASP A 48 13.22 17.15 -13.69
N VAL A 49 12.33 17.42 -12.72
CA VAL A 49 10.89 17.40 -12.97
C VAL A 49 10.47 18.48 -13.97
N LEU A 50 11.00 19.70 -13.83
CA LEU A 50 10.77 20.78 -14.80
C LEU A 50 11.20 20.38 -16.21
N ALA A 51 12.40 19.79 -16.35
CA ALA A 51 12.89 19.29 -17.62
C ALA A 51 12.01 18.17 -18.19
N VAL A 52 11.52 17.25 -17.35
CA VAL A 52 10.57 16.21 -17.77
C VAL A 52 9.28 16.82 -18.30
N ILE A 53 8.67 17.77 -17.58
CA ILE A 53 7.44 18.44 -18.00
C ILE A 53 7.65 19.18 -19.34
N GLU A 54 8.77 19.88 -19.49
CA GLU A 54 9.12 20.58 -20.73
C GLU A 54 9.25 19.61 -21.93
N HIS A 55 9.99 18.52 -21.76
CA HIS A 55 10.18 17.50 -22.80
C HIS A 55 8.87 16.77 -23.13
N ALA A 56 8.07 16.46 -22.11
CA ALA A 56 6.76 15.82 -22.27
C ALA A 56 5.81 16.72 -23.06
N LYS A 57 5.75 18.01 -22.71
CA LYS A 57 4.98 19.03 -23.43
C LYS A 57 5.41 19.16 -24.90
N LYS A 58 6.71 19.24 -25.17
CA LYS A 58 7.25 19.28 -26.55
C LYS A 58 6.90 18.02 -27.34
N ALA A 59 6.85 16.87 -26.69
CA ALA A 59 6.54 15.58 -27.30
C ALA A 59 5.03 15.30 -27.41
N GLY A 60 4.16 16.11 -26.78
CA GLY A 60 2.73 15.83 -26.68
C GLY A 60 2.42 14.57 -25.88
N ILE A 61 3.27 14.25 -24.89
CA ILE A 61 3.12 13.05 -24.04
C ILE A 61 2.68 13.50 -22.64
N PRO A 62 1.60 12.94 -22.07
CA PRO A 62 1.18 13.27 -20.72
C PRO A 62 2.22 12.92 -19.65
N VAL A 63 2.13 13.56 -18.49
CA VAL A 63 2.92 13.23 -17.30
C VAL A 63 2.01 12.79 -16.16
N LEU A 64 2.50 11.87 -15.35
CA LEU A 64 1.84 11.35 -14.16
C LEU A 64 2.78 11.46 -12.97
N ALA A 65 2.45 12.35 -12.03
CA ALA A 65 3.12 12.39 -10.74
C ALA A 65 2.74 11.15 -9.92
N ARG A 66 3.72 10.40 -9.44
CA ARG A 66 3.50 9.16 -8.70
C ARG A 66 4.29 9.13 -7.40
N GLY A 67 3.59 8.75 -6.32
CA GLY A 67 4.19 8.36 -5.04
C GLY A 67 4.55 6.87 -5.05
N SER A 68 4.23 6.14 -3.98
CA SER A 68 4.53 4.69 -3.91
C SER A 68 3.61 3.80 -4.77
N GLY A 69 2.53 4.34 -5.32
CA GLY A 69 1.56 3.57 -6.12
C GLY A 69 0.70 2.61 -5.28
N SER A 70 0.27 3.05 -4.10
CA SER A 70 -0.61 2.28 -3.21
C SER A 70 -2.10 2.53 -3.42
N SER A 71 -2.47 3.34 -4.43
CA SER A 71 -3.85 3.65 -4.84
C SER A 71 -4.62 2.39 -5.20
N GLN A 72 -5.91 2.36 -4.86
CA GLN A 72 -6.82 1.27 -5.19
C GLN A 72 -7.76 1.59 -6.37
N CYS A 73 -7.64 2.79 -6.93
CA CYS A 73 -8.63 3.34 -7.88
C CYS A 73 -8.06 3.65 -9.25
N GLY A 74 -6.79 3.31 -9.52
CA GLY A 74 -6.16 3.54 -10.81
C GLY A 74 -5.71 5.00 -11.02
N GLN A 75 -5.62 5.80 -9.96
CA GLN A 75 -5.08 7.17 -10.03
C GLN A 75 -3.64 7.19 -10.53
N THR A 76 -2.88 6.15 -10.18
CA THR A 76 -1.42 6.16 -10.33
C THR A 76 -0.95 5.42 -11.57
N VAL A 77 -1.85 5.00 -12.45
CA VAL A 77 -1.54 4.34 -13.73
C VAL A 77 -2.06 5.17 -14.90
N ASN A 78 -1.21 5.39 -15.90
CA ASN A 78 -1.60 6.08 -17.12
C ASN A 78 -0.61 5.80 -18.25
N ARG A 79 -1.03 6.09 -19.48
CA ARG A 79 -0.10 6.27 -20.60
C ARG A 79 0.55 7.64 -20.46
N GLY A 80 1.85 7.74 -20.76
CA GLY A 80 2.65 8.94 -20.52
C GLY A 80 3.96 8.67 -19.78
N LEU A 81 4.63 9.75 -19.34
CA LEU A 81 5.80 9.66 -18.48
C LEU A 81 5.38 9.62 -17.00
N VAL A 82 5.67 8.50 -16.34
CA VAL A 82 5.47 8.36 -14.89
C VAL A 82 6.67 8.93 -14.17
N ILE A 83 6.45 9.83 -13.21
CA ILE A 83 7.50 10.47 -12.41
C ILE A 83 7.39 9.96 -10.97
N ASP A 84 8.36 9.15 -10.51
CA ASP A 84 8.39 8.56 -9.17
C ASP A 84 9.23 9.39 -8.19
N HIS A 85 8.56 9.97 -7.19
CA HIS A 85 9.17 10.91 -6.23
C HIS A 85 9.82 10.23 -5.03
N THR A 86 9.61 8.92 -4.87
CA THR A 86 9.85 8.22 -3.61
C THR A 86 11.32 8.03 -3.24
N LYS A 87 12.22 8.08 -4.23
CA LYS A 87 13.64 7.77 -4.04
C LYS A 87 14.44 8.96 -3.51
N TYR A 88 14.30 10.12 -4.14
CA TYR A 88 15.16 11.28 -3.88
C TYR A 88 14.40 12.53 -3.38
N LEU A 89 13.14 12.72 -3.77
CA LEU A 89 12.34 13.91 -3.42
C LEU A 89 11.46 13.65 -2.18
N ASN A 90 12.09 13.29 -1.07
CA ASN A 90 11.44 12.80 0.15
C ASN A 90 11.92 13.48 1.45
N ARG A 91 12.42 14.71 1.37
CA ARG A 91 13.00 15.44 2.51
C ARG A 91 11.99 16.28 3.29
N ILE A 92 12.30 16.49 4.57
CA ILE A 92 11.74 17.58 5.37
C ILE A 92 12.54 18.84 5.05
N LEU A 93 11.86 19.87 4.56
CA LEU A 93 12.45 21.13 4.12
C LEU A 93 12.51 22.15 5.27
N GLU A 94 11.44 22.24 6.06
CA GLU A 94 11.36 23.10 7.24
C GLU A 94 10.58 22.39 8.36
N PHE A 95 10.97 22.63 9.61
CA PHE A 95 10.26 22.13 10.79
C PHE A 95 10.21 23.21 11.87
N ASP A 96 9.00 23.53 12.35
CA ASP A 96 8.76 24.44 13.46
C ASP A 96 7.92 23.73 14.52
N ALA A 97 8.59 23.30 15.60
CA ALA A 97 7.93 22.62 16.71
C ALA A 97 6.96 23.53 17.48
N THR A 98 7.31 24.82 17.64
CA THR A 98 6.50 25.78 18.39
C THR A 98 5.25 26.18 17.60
N GLY A 99 5.43 26.49 16.31
CA GLY A 99 4.34 26.76 15.38
C GLY A 99 3.57 25.52 14.92
N ARG A 100 4.01 24.31 15.31
CA ARG A 100 3.43 23.02 14.91
C ARG A 100 3.25 22.92 13.40
N ARG A 101 4.29 23.25 12.63
CA ARG A 101 4.27 23.19 11.17
C ARG A 101 5.47 22.44 10.62
N CYS A 102 5.28 21.84 9.44
CA CYS A 102 6.34 21.15 8.72
C CYS A 102 6.17 21.36 7.21
N LEU A 103 7.22 21.76 6.51
CA LEU A 103 7.25 21.83 5.04
C LEU A 103 8.01 20.62 4.51
N VAL A 104 7.40 19.87 3.60
CA VAL A 104 7.98 18.60 3.13
C VAL A 104 7.92 18.45 1.61
N GLU A 105 8.84 17.65 1.06
CA GLU A 105 8.79 17.19 -0.33
C GLU A 105 7.72 16.11 -0.52
N PRO A 106 7.12 15.96 -1.72
CA PRO A 106 5.96 15.10 -1.94
C PRO A 106 6.25 13.60 -1.73
N GLY A 107 7.50 13.15 -1.87
CA GLY A 107 7.88 11.74 -1.81
C GLY A 107 8.12 11.20 -0.40
N ILE A 108 8.08 12.04 0.64
CA ILE A 108 8.27 11.58 2.03
C ILE A 108 7.12 10.66 2.44
N VAL A 109 7.45 9.56 3.12
CA VAL A 109 6.47 8.58 3.61
C VAL A 109 5.94 9.02 4.97
N LEU A 110 4.63 8.85 5.20
CA LEU A 110 3.96 9.27 6.44
C LEU A 110 4.63 8.73 7.71
N ASP A 111 4.94 7.43 7.76
CA ASP A 111 5.62 6.85 8.92
C ASP A 111 7.04 7.40 9.11
N GLU A 112 7.75 7.75 8.03
CA GLU A 112 9.08 8.38 8.12
C GLU A 112 8.99 9.79 8.69
N LEU A 113 8.00 10.58 8.27
CA LEU A 113 7.70 11.89 8.86
C LEU A 113 7.32 11.76 10.34
N ASN A 114 6.39 10.87 10.67
CA ASN A 114 5.93 10.70 12.05
C ASN A 114 7.02 10.11 12.96
N HIS A 115 7.95 9.31 12.43
CA HIS A 115 9.12 8.87 13.17
C HIS A 115 10.02 10.05 13.56
N PHE A 116 10.24 11.00 12.64
CA PHE A 116 10.98 12.24 12.93
C PHE A 116 10.27 13.14 13.95
N LEU A 117 8.93 13.25 13.89
CA LEU A 117 8.17 14.17 14.75
C LEU A 117 7.97 13.68 16.19
N ARG A 118 7.91 12.35 16.40
CA ARG A 118 7.62 11.74 17.72
C ARG A 118 8.52 12.24 18.87
N PRO A 119 9.85 12.35 18.73
CA PRO A 119 10.72 12.88 19.78
C PRO A 119 10.39 14.32 20.21
N HIS A 120 9.67 15.07 19.37
CA HIS A 120 9.23 16.44 19.65
C HIS A 120 7.81 16.49 20.25
N GLY A 121 7.19 15.35 20.56
CA GLY A 121 5.81 15.29 21.07
C GLY A 121 4.75 15.67 20.02
N LEU A 122 5.10 15.62 18.74
CA LEU A 122 4.23 15.99 17.61
C LEU A 122 4.04 14.82 16.64
N TRP A 123 3.01 14.93 15.82
CA TRP A 123 2.74 14.04 14.69
C TRP A 123 1.88 14.73 13.63
N PHE A 124 1.88 14.19 12.42
CA PHE A 124 0.90 14.51 11.39
C PHE A 124 -0.29 13.53 11.49
N PRO A 125 -1.52 14.02 11.71
CA PRO A 125 -2.60 13.19 12.26
C PRO A 125 -3.42 12.40 11.24
N VAL A 126 -3.16 12.57 9.94
CA VAL A 126 -3.88 11.84 8.87
C VAL A 126 -3.34 10.41 8.75
N ASP A 127 -3.76 9.53 9.67
CA ASP A 127 -3.27 8.14 9.80
C ASP A 127 -3.98 7.17 8.84
N VAL A 128 -3.45 7.06 7.63
CA VAL A 128 -3.88 6.05 6.65
C VAL A 128 -3.42 4.64 7.02
N SER A 129 -4.20 3.62 6.65
CA SER A 129 -3.80 2.21 6.77
C SER A 129 -2.51 1.89 6.01
N THR A 130 -2.17 2.72 5.03
CA THR A 130 -0.99 2.58 4.18
C THR A 130 0.23 3.41 4.61
N SER A 131 0.23 3.97 5.82
CA SER A 131 1.22 4.96 6.31
C SER A 131 2.69 4.58 6.13
N SER A 132 3.01 3.29 6.15
CA SER A 132 4.36 2.76 5.97
C SER A 132 4.92 2.88 4.55
N ARG A 133 4.08 3.27 3.58
CA ARG A 133 4.48 3.55 2.19
C ARG A 133 3.73 4.71 1.54
N ALA A 134 2.63 5.19 2.12
CA ALA A 134 1.90 6.34 1.60
C ALA A 134 2.78 7.58 1.68
N THR A 135 2.96 8.24 0.53
CA THR A 135 3.73 9.48 0.43
C THR A 135 2.83 10.69 0.64
N LEU A 136 3.32 11.77 1.26
CA LEU A 136 2.51 12.96 1.53
C LEU A 136 1.94 13.61 0.26
N GLY A 137 2.66 13.60 -0.86
CA GLY A 137 2.16 14.07 -2.15
C GLY A 137 1.03 13.19 -2.71
N GLY A 138 1.14 11.87 -2.52
CA GLY A 138 0.05 10.94 -2.85
C GLY A 138 -1.18 11.16 -1.98
N MET A 139 -1.00 11.34 -0.66
CA MET A 139 -2.09 11.64 0.27
C MET A 139 -2.78 12.97 -0.06
N ALA A 140 -2.00 14.00 -0.40
CA ALA A 140 -2.50 15.28 -0.91
C ALA A 140 -3.30 15.10 -2.21
N GLY A 141 -2.76 14.38 -3.19
CA GLY A 141 -3.44 14.09 -4.44
C GLY A 141 -4.75 13.34 -4.28
N ASN A 142 -4.87 12.51 -3.23
CA ASN A 142 -6.03 11.66 -2.96
C ASN A 142 -7.03 12.26 -1.95
N ASN A 143 -6.70 13.40 -1.34
CA ASN A 143 -7.36 13.93 -0.15
C ASN A 143 -7.56 12.87 0.95
N SER A 144 -6.52 12.08 1.22
CA SER A 144 -6.63 10.92 2.10
C SER A 144 -7.18 11.28 3.48
N ALA A 145 -7.95 10.34 4.04
CA ALA A 145 -8.39 10.38 5.42
C ALA A 145 -7.62 9.34 6.25
N GLY A 146 -8.10 9.03 7.45
CA GLY A 146 -7.51 8.01 8.30
C GLY A 146 -8.45 7.70 9.46
N SER A 147 -8.15 6.65 10.22
CA SER A 147 -9.04 6.14 11.29
C SER A 147 -9.53 7.21 12.27
N ARG A 148 -8.70 8.23 12.52
CA ARG A 148 -8.99 9.30 13.49
C ARG A 148 -9.54 10.59 12.87
N SER A 149 -10.04 10.54 11.64
CA SER A 149 -10.54 11.73 10.94
C SER A 149 -11.73 12.39 11.62
N ILE A 150 -12.49 11.66 12.44
CA ILE A 150 -13.59 12.26 13.23
C ILE A 150 -13.07 13.36 14.17
N ARG A 151 -11.84 13.22 14.66
CA ARG A 151 -11.20 14.20 15.56
C ARG A 151 -10.24 15.14 14.84
N TYR A 152 -9.48 14.63 13.88
CA TYR A 152 -8.38 15.40 13.25
C TYR A 152 -8.67 15.85 11.81
N GLY A 153 -9.83 15.50 11.25
CA GLY A 153 -10.15 15.80 9.86
C GLY A 153 -9.37 14.96 8.84
N ILE A 154 -9.42 15.39 7.59
CA ILE A 154 -8.75 14.73 6.45
C ILE A 154 -7.54 15.55 5.97
N MET A 155 -6.88 15.12 4.89
CA MET A 155 -5.70 15.80 4.35
C MET A 155 -5.95 17.30 4.10
N ARG A 156 -7.09 17.66 3.52
CA ARG A 156 -7.48 19.07 3.27
C ARG A 156 -7.40 19.93 4.52
N ASP A 157 -7.87 19.43 5.66
CA ASP A 157 -7.96 20.21 6.90
C ASP A 157 -6.58 20.46 7.53
N ASN A 158 -5.62 19.57 7.20
CA ASN A 158 -4.28 19.52 7.76
C ASN A 158 -3.19 20.09 6.83
N VAL A 159 -3.54 20.58 5.64
CA VAL A 159 -2.61 21.25 4.71
C VAL A 159 -2.86 22.76 4.72
N THR A 160 -1.80 23.54 4.90
CA THR A 160 -1.88 25.01 4.88
C THR A 160 -1.62 25.58 3.49
N SER A 161 -0.54 25.13 2.85
CA SER A 161 -0.15 25.62 1.53
C SER A 161 0.55 24.54 0.69
N ILE A 162 0.51 24.69 -0.63
CA ILE A 162 1.22 23.83 -1.59
C ILE A 162 1.98 24.72 -2.56
N THR A 163 3.28 24.51 -2.68
CA THR A 163 4.04 25.04 -3.82
C THR A 163 3.90 24.05 -4.97
N ALA A 164 3.36 24.49 -6.10
CA ALA A 164 3.05 23.63 -7.23
C ALA A 164 3.60 24.18 -8.55
N ILE A 165 3.86 23.28 -9.48
CA ILE A 165 4.25 23.56 -10.87
C ILE A 165 3.04 23.26 -11.76
N LEU A 166 2.63 24.26 -12.54
CA LEU A 166 1.50 24.18 -13.46
C LEU A 166 1.90 23.53 -14.79
N ALA A 167 0.92 23.18 -15.63
CA ALA A 167 1.15 22.53 -16.92
C ALA A 167 1.99 23.39 -17.91
N ASP A 168 2.02 24.70 -17.70
CA ASP A 168 2.86 25.62 -18.47
C ASP A 168 4.32 25.68 -17.99
N GLY A 169 4.64 25.06 -16.86
CA GLY A 169 5.95 25.05 -16.20
C GLY A 169 6.12 26.16 -15.16
N SER A 170 5.14 27.04 -14.96
CA SER A 170 5.21 28.09 -13.95
C SER A 170 5.05 27.52 -12.54
N GLU A 171 5.81 28.07 -11.60
CA GLU A 171 5.72 27.75 -10.18
C GLU A 171 4.82 28.75 -9.46
N ARG A 172 3.96 28.23 -8.57
CA ARG A 172 3.04 29.04 -7.79
C ARG A 172 2.79 28.44 -6.41
N ILE A 173 2.69 29.31 -5.41
CA ILE A 173 2.23 28.94 -4.07
C ILE A 173 0.71 29.09 -4.00
N PHE A 174 0.03 28.02 -3.63
CA PHE A 174 -1.41 27.99 -3.35
C PHE A 174 -1.59 27.94 -1.84
N GLY A 175 -2.42 28.82 -1.30
CA GLY A 175 -2.62 28.99 0.14
C GLY A 175 -3.84 29.86 0.46
N PRO A 176 -4.02 30.26 1.72
CA PRO A 176 -5.08 31.18 2.14
C PRO A 176 -5.03 32.49 1.35
N LEU A 177 -6.19 32.94 0.87
CA LEU A 177 -6.32 34.23 0.20
C LEU A 177 -6.38 35.37 1.23
N ASP A 178 -5.60 36.40 0.99
CA ASP A 178 -5.53 37.63 1.78
C ASP A 178 -6.53 38.71 1.33
N GLY A 179 -7.37 38.40 0.32
CA GLY A 179 -8.33 39.33 -0.27
C GLY A 179 -7.73 40.35 -1.25
N THR A 180 -6.41 40.43 -1.38
CA THR A 180 -5.70 41.34 -2.30
C THR A 180 -5.17 40.61 -3.55
N THR A 181 -4.95 39.31 -3.44
CA THR A 181 -4.49 38.45 -4.53
C THR A 181 -5.53 38.41 -5.67
N ARG A 182 -5.17 38.95 -6.85
CA ARG A 182 -6.05 39.07 -8.02
C ARG A 182 -5.36 38.72 -9.35
N ASP A 183 -4.70 37.56 -9.41
CA ASP A 183 -4.30 37.02 -10.71
C ASP A 183 -5.51 36.44 -11.49
N GLU A 184 -5.30 36.22 -12.79
CA GLU A 184 -6.33 35.73 -13.70
C GLU A 184 -6.88 34.36 -13.30
N LEU A 185 -6.00 33.41 -12.93
CA LEU A 185 -6.41 32.08 -12.50
C LEU A 185 -7.27 32.19 -11.24
N THR A 186 -6.81 32.90 -10.20
CA THR A 186 -7.61 33.12 -8.97
C THR A 186 -8.99 33.69 -9.28
N SER A 187 -9.04 34.73 -10.13
CA SER A 187 -10.30 35.39 -10.49
C SER A 187 -11.27 34.44 -11.20
N ARG A 188 -10.76 33.59 -12.10
CA ARG A 188 -11.56 32.56 -12.79
C ARG A 188 -12.07 31.50 -11.82
N LEU A 189 -11.23 31.00 -10.90
CA LEU A 189 -11.64 30.01 -9.90
C LEU A 189 -12.75 30.56 -9.00
N LEU A 190 -12.58 31.79 -8.49
CA LEU A 190 -13.60 32.43 -7.65
C LEU A 190 -14.90 32.72 -8.42
N ALA A 191 -14.82 33.02 -9.72
CA ALA A 191 -16.00 33.18 -10.55
C ALA A 191 -16.79 31.86 -10.68
N VAL A 192 -16.12 30.72 -10.88
CA VAL A 192 -16.77 29.40 -10.88
C VAL A 192 -17.42 29.12 -9.52
N GLY A 193 -16.71 29.29 -8.41
CA GLY A 193 -17.25 29.06 -7.07
C GLY A 193 -18.50 29.92 -6.78
N ASN A 194 -18.48 31.20 -7.15
CA ASN A 194 -19.63 32.07 -6.96
C ASN A 194 -20.83 31.71 -7.86
N ARG A 195 -20.56 31.33 -9.12
CA ARG A 195 -21.59 30.91 -10.08
C ARG A 195 -22.28 29.60 -9.66
N GLU A 196 -21.52 28.67 -9.09
CA GLU A 196 -22.00 27.34 -8.72
C GLU A 196 -22.45 27.20 -7.26
N ARG A 197 -22.46 28.29 -6.48
CA ARG A 197 -22.74 28.28 -5.04
C ARG A 197 -23.97 27.45 -4.65
N GLU A 198 -25.10 27.69 -5.32
CA GLU A 198 -26.37 27.03 -5.00
C GLU A 198 -26.37 25.55 -5.42
N GLU A 199 -25.77 25.22 -6.57
CA GLU A 199 -25.68 23.84 -7.05
C GLU A 199 -24.75 23.02 -6.14
N ILE A 200 -23.64 23.59 -5.69
CA ILE A 200 -22.74 22.97 -4.73
C ILE A 200 -23.47 22.66 -3.43
N GLU A 201 -24.25 23.62 -2.90
CA GLU A 201 -25.01 23.43 -1.65
C GLU A 201 -26.02 22.27 -1.77
N ASN A 202 -26.67 22.14 -2.93
CA ASN A 202 -27.70 21.13 -3.18
C ASN A 202 -27.14 19.74 -3.51
N ARG A 203 -25.96 19.64 -4.13
CA ARG A 203 -25.43 18.38 -4.68
C ARG A 203 -24.28 17.78 -3.89
N PHE A 204 -23.47 18.60 -3.21
CA PHE A 204 -22.33 18.06 -2.47
C PHE A 204 -22.83 17.34 -1.21
N PRO A 205 -22.39 16.09 -0.98
CA PRO A 205 -22.70 15.36 0.26
C PRO A 205 -22.28 16.15 1.50
N LYS A 206 -23.04 16.02 2.59
CA LYS A 206 -22.76 16.70 3.86
C LYS A 206 -22.03 15.82 4.88
N VAL A 207 -21.80 14.55 4.54
CA VAL A 207 -21.00 13.60 5.32
C VAL A 207 -19.56 14.09 5.54
N LEU A 208 -18.93 13.67 6.64
CA LEU A 208 -17.59 14.10 7.05
C LEU A 208 -16.52 13.74 6.02
N ARG A 209 -16.62 12.55 5.43
CA ARG A 209 -15.68 12.05 4.41
C ARG A 209 -16.27 12.15 3.01
N ARG A 210 -15.78 13.14 2.26
CA ARG A 210 -16.04 13.29 0.83
C ARG A 210 -14.80 13.77 0.12
N VAL A 211 -14.42 13.06 -0.95
CA VAL A 211 -13.24 13.39 -1.75
C VAL A 211 -13.49 13.32 -3.25
N GLY A 212 -14.72 13.04 -3.68
CA GLY A 212 -15.05 12.88 -5.09
C GLY A 212 -15.11 14.20 -5.86
N GLY A 213 -14.55 14.21 -7.07
CA GLY A 213 -14.43 15.38 -7.92
C GLY A 213 -13.43 16.42 -7.38
N TYR A 214 -13.41 17.60 -8.00
CA TYR A 214 -12.67 18.72 -7.41
C TYR A 214 -13.46 19.34 -6.26
N ASN A 215 -12.76 19.78 -5.21
CA ASN A 215 -13.32 20.45 -4.04
C ASN A 215 -13.87 21.87 -4.37
N LEU A 216 -14.87 21.98 -5.24
CA LEU A 216 -15.43 23.28 -5.67
C LEU A 216 -16.04 24.07 -4.51
N ASP A 217 -16.52 23.38 -3.47
CA ASP A 217 -17.04 23.99 -2.26
C ASP A 217 -16.00 24.87 -1.54
N THR A 218 -14.71 24.60 -1.72
CA THR A 218 -13.65 25.40 -1.10
C THR A 218 -13.45 26.75 -1.78
N LEU A 219 -14.07 26.97 -2.95
CA LEU A 219 -14.05 28.24 -3.67
C LEU A 219 -15.17 29.18 -3.21
N ILE A 220 -16.03 28.74 -2.29
CA ILE A 220 -17.13 29.52 -1.73
C ILE A 220 -16.71 30.00 -0.34
N ALA A 221 -16.85 31.30 -0.08
CA ALA A 221 -16.71 31.83 1.27
C ALA A 221 -17.88 31.35 2.14
N GLY A 222 -17.60 30.42 3.06
CA GLY A 222 -18.54 29.81 4.00
C GLY A 222 -18.26 30.18 5.46
N GLY A 223 -17.67 31.35 5.72
CA GLY A 223 -17.30 31.82 7.07
C GLY A 223 -15.82 31.64 7.44
N GLN A 224 -15.04 30.95 6.60
CA GLN A 224 -13.57 30.87 6.70
C GLN A 224 -12.91 31.49 5.45
N PRO A 225 -11.67 32.00 5.54
CA PRO A 225 -10.92 32.46 4.38
C PRO A 225 -10.76 31.33 3.36
N ILE A 226 -10.98 31.64 2.07
CA ILE A 226 -10.76 30.69 0.97
C ILE A 226 -9.27 30.33 0.93
N ASN A 227 -8.97 29.03 0.88
CA ASN A 227 -7.61 28.53 0.67
C ASN A 227 -7.54 27.78 -0.67
N LEU A 228 -6.78 28.32 -1.62
CA LEU A 228 -6.68 27.72 -2.95
C LEU A 228 -5.91 26.40 -2.97
N ALA A 229 -5.10 26.10 -1.94
CA ALA A 229 -4.45 24.80 -1.81
C ALA A 229 -5.49 23.67 -1.72
N HIS A 230 -6.66 23.94 -1.12
CA HIS A 230 -7.69 22.93 -0.91
C HIS A 230 -8.32 22.44 -2.22
N LEU A 231 -8.25 23.22 -3.31
CA LEU A 231 -8.66 22.78 -4.65
C LEU A 231 -7.67 21.76 -5.24
N LEU A 232 -6.38 21.90 -4.92
CA LEU A 232 -5.35 20.95 -5.37
C LEU A 232 -5.38 19.64 -4.57
N ILE A 233 -5.80 19.69 -3.31
CA ILE A 233 -6.02 18.48 -2.50
C ILE A 233 -7.17 17.67 -3.11
N GLY A 234 -6.93 16.39 -3.43
CA GLY A 234 -7.89 15.54 -4.15
C GLY A 234 -7.84 15.66 -5.67
N SER A 235 -6.94 16.47 -6.22
CA SER A 235 -6.87 16.67 -7.68
C SER A 235 -6.19 15.54 -8.46
N GLU A 236 -5.66 14.51 -7.79
CA GLU A 236 -5.05 13.32 -8.40
C GLU A 236 -3.93 13.61 -9.41
N GLY A 237 -3.21 14.72 -9.22
CA GLY A 237 -2.14 15.15 -10.13
C GLY A 237 -2.65 15.66 -11.48
N THR A 238 -3.95 15.97 -11.60
CA THR A 238 -4.57 16.46 -12.85
C THR A 238 -4.47 17.98 -13.01
N LEU A 239 -4.24 18.74 -11.93
CA LEU A 239 -4.21 20.20 -11.97
C LEU A 239 -2.80 20.78 -11.88
N ALA A 240 -1.94 20.18 -11.06
CA ALA A 240 -0.56 20.65 -10.88
C ALA A 240 0.32 19.53 -10.33
N TRP A 241 1.63 19.69 -10.49
CA TRP A 241 2.63 18.88 -9.81
C TRP A 241 3.03 19.55 -8.49
N PHE A 242 3.16 18.80 -7.40
CA PHE A 242 3.50 19.37 -6.08
C PHE A 242 4.99 19.35 -5.82
N LYS A 243 5.57 20.53 -5.59
CA LYS A 243 6.97 20.73 -5.20
C LYS A 243 7.18 20.54 -3.71
N SER A 244 6.32 21.17 -2.91
CA SER A 244 6.35 21.07 -1.46
C SER A 244 4.96 21.28 -0.87
N ILE A 245 4.74 20.71 0.31
CA ILE A 245 3.46 20.71 1.02
C ILE A 245 3.72 21.16 2.45
N GLU A 246 3.02 22.20 2.88
CA GLU A 246 3.07 22.69 4.26
C GLU A 246 1.94 22.05 5.08
N LEU A 247 2.35 21.35 6.14
CA LEU A 247 1.50 20.52 6.99
C LEU A 247 1.31 21.17 8.36
N LYS A 248 0.10 21.07 8.89
CA LYS A 248 -0.22 21.34 10.30
C LYS A 248 0.06 20.09 11.12
N LEU A 249 0.76 20.25 12.24
CA LEU A 249 1.08 19.18 13.16
C LEU A 249 0.16 19.21 14.38
N SER A 250 -0.10 18.05 14.95
CA SER A 250 -0.88 17.88 16.18
C SER A 250 0.02 17.40 17.32
N PRO A 251 -0.37 17.65 18.59
CA PRO A 251 0.22 16.95 19.73
C PRO A 251 0.06 15.43 19.59
N LEU A 252 1.11 14.69 19.95
CA LEU A 252 1.08 13.23 19.92
C LEU A 252 0.09 12.69 20.96
N PRO A 253 -0.91 11.87 20.59
CA PRO A 253 -1.90 11.35 21.52
C PRO A 253 -1.25 10.43 22.56
N GLN A 254 -1.59 10.65 23.82
CA GLN A 254 -1.15 9.87 24.98
C GLN A 254 -2.28 8.96 25.49
N ASN A 255 -1.97 8.08 26.44
CA ASN A 255 -2.93 7.32 27.26
C ASN A 255 -4.06 6.61 26.50
N ARG A 256 -3.77 6.06 25.31
CA ARG A 256 -4.76 5.36 24.49
C ARG A 256 -5.37 4.20 25.25
N ILE A 257 -6.66 3.98 25.03
CA ILE A 257 -7.40 2.81 25.49
C ILE A 257 -8.32 2.32 24.39
N LEU A 258 -8.54 1.01 24.32
CA LEU A 258 -9.37 0.38 23.30
C LEU A 258 -10.44 -0.52 23.92
N GLY A 259 -11.68 -0.37 23.46
CA GLY A 259 -12.77 -1.31 23.69
C GLY A 259 -13.10 -2.07 22.41
N VAL A 260 -13.17 -3.40 22.48
CA VAL A 260 -13.56 -4.26 21.35
C VAL A 260 -14.99 -4.74 21.56
N CYS A 261 -15.95 -4.05 20.95
CA CYS A 261 -17.37 -4.40 21.00
C CYS A 261 -17.68 -5.57 20.06
N HIS A 262 -18.31 -6.62 20.58
CA HIS A 262 -18.68 -7.82 19.84
C HIS A 262 -20.17 -7.83 19.53
N PHE A 263 -20.51 -8.17 18.29
CA PHE A 263 -21.89 -8.20 17.81
C PHE A 263 -22.24 -9.55 17.17
N PRO A 264 -23.46 -10.07 17.38
CA PRO A 264 -23.89 -11.36 16.83
C PRO A 264 -24.30 -11.24 15.35
N THR A 265 -24.67 -10.03 14.91
CA THR A 265 -25.01 -9.72 13.52
C THR A 265 -24.24 -8.50 13.03
N PHE A 266 -24.01 -8.43 11.71
CA PHE A 266 -23.37 -7.28 11.08
C PHE A 266 -24.24 -6.02 11.19
N TYR A 267 -25.56 -6.18 11.03
CA TYR A 267 -26.53 -5.10 11.15
C TYR A 267 -26.46 -4.43 12.52
N ALA A 268 -26.45 -5.21 13.61
CA ALA A 268 -26.36 -4.71 14.97
C ALA A 268 -25.09 -3.86 15.20
N ALA A 269 -23.96 -4.28 14.63
CA ALA A 269 -22.72 -3.51 14.70
C ALA A 269 -22.87 -2.16 13.98
N MET A 270 -23.41 -2.13 12.77
CA MET A 270 -23.58 -0.90 12.00
C MET A 270 -24.58 0.05 12.65
N ASP A 271 -25.68 -0.47 13.19
CA ASP A 271 -26.68 0.32 13.90
C ASP A 271 -26.11 0.93 15.18
N SER A 272 -25.29 0.17 15.92
CA SER A 272 -24.68 0.64 17.17
C SER A 272 -23.69 1.79 16.96
N ALA A 273 -23.08 1.92 15.78
CA ALA A 273 -22.06 2.94 15.51
C ALA A 273 -22.56 4.38 15.79
N GLN A 274 -23.83 4.67 15.52
CA GLN A 274 -24.46 5.97 15.76
C GLN A 274 -24.54 6.33 17.25
N HIS A 275 -24.62 5.34 18.14
CA HIS A 275 -24.67 5.53 19.59
C HIS A 275 -23.27 5.57 20.19
N LEU A 276 -22.37 4.70 19.70
CA LEU A 276 -21.00 4.63 20.20
C LEU A 276 -20.21 5.93 19.94
N VAL A 277 -20.53 6.64 18.85
CA VAL A 277 -19.86 7.91 18.52
C VAL A 277 -20.18 9.03 19.52
N GLU A 278 -21.32 8.95 20.23
CA GLU A 278 -21.73 9.96 21.22
C GLU A 278 -20.82 9.97 22.46
N LEU A 279 -20.03 8.91 22.67
CA LEU A 279 -19.00 8.84 23.70
C LEU A 279 -17.73 9.63 23.35
N ASP A 280 -17.72 10.36 22.23
CA ASP A 280 -16.59 11.13 21.71
C ASP A 280 -15.29 10.29 21.58
N PRO A 281 -15.32 9.17 20.84
CA PRO A 281 -14.10 8.39 20.58
C PRO A 281 -13.20 9.09 19.56
N THR A 282 -11.93 8.72 19.59
CA THR A 282 -10.96 9.09 18.54
C THR A 282 -11.15 8.31 17.25
N ALA A 283 -11.65 7.07 17.33
CA ALA A 283 -11.94 6.21 16.18
C ALA A 283 -12.94 5.12 16.56
N ILE A 284 -13.76 4.70 15.58
CA ILE A 284 -14.53 3.44 15.63
C ILE A 284 -14.24 2.67 14.34
N GLU A 285 -13.60 1.52 14.44
CA GLU A 285 -13.16 0.72 13.30
C GLU A 285 -13.86 -0.64 13.26
N LEU A 286 -14.30 -1.07 12.08
CA LEU A 286 -14.98 -2.35 11.87
C LEU A 286 -14.01 -3.47 11.47
N ILE A 287 -14.24 -4.65 12.02
CA ILE A 287 -13.71 -5.94 11.55
C ILE A 287 -14.90 -6.90 11.36
N ASP A 288 -15.09 -7.46 10.16
CA ASP A 288 -16.15 -8.44 9.90
C ASP A 288 -15.72 -9.89 10.16
N ARG A 289 -16.69 -10.81 10.10
CA ARG A 289 -16.46 -12.26 10.23
C ARG A 289 -15.41 -12.77 9.24
N THR A 290 -15.46 -12.34 7.99
CA THR A 290 -14.53 -12.79 6.95
C THR A 290 -13.08 -12.46 7.34
N MET A 291 -12.85 -11.23 7.80
CA MET A 291 -11.54 -10.79 8.25
C MET A 291 -11.09 -11.55 9.50
N ILE A 292 -11.99 -11.85 10.44
CA ILE A 292 -11.67 -12.65 11.64
C ILE A 292 -11.20 -14.05 11.23
N GLU A 293 -11.96 -14.73 10.38
CA GLU A 293 -11.66 -16.09 9.90
C GLU A 293 -10.33 -16.14 9.13
N LEU A 294 -10.16 -15.25 8.15
CA LEU A 294 -8.91 -15.16 7.38
C LEU A 294 -7.70 -14.81 8.28
N SER A 295 -7.90 -13.96 9.29
CA SER A 295 -6.82 -13.64 10.24
C SER A 295 -6.44 -14.85 11.10
N ARG A 296 -7.42 -15.67 11.50
CA ARG A 296 -7.17 -16.92 12.23
C ARG A 296 -6.38 -17.91 11.37
N ASP A 297 -6.56 -17.92 10.06
CA ASP A 297 -5.81 -18.81 9.15
C ASP A 297 -4.37 -18.36 8.88
N ILE A 298 -3.98 -17.16 9.31
CA ILE A 298 -2.63 -16.63 9.13
C ILE A 298 -1.85 -16.77 10.45
N ASP A 299 -0.77 -17.58 10.43
CA ASP A 299 0.06 -17.89 11.60
C ASP A 299 0.50 -16.67 12.43
N MET A 300 0.80 -15.54 11.76
CA MET A 300 1.25 -14.33 12.46
C MET A 300 0.14 -13.56 13.18
N PHE A 301 -1.13 -13.75 12.79
CA PHE A 301 -2.28 -13.04 13.39
C PHE A 301 -3.10 -13.91 14.32
N ARG A 302 -3.14 -15.24 14.09
CA ARG A 302 -3.89 -16.20 14.91
C ARG A 302 -3.74 -15.96 16.42
N PRO A 303 -2.51 -15.86 16.99
CA PRO A 303 -2.36 -15.73 18.44
C PRO A 303 -2.88 -14.40 18.99
N VAL A 304 -2.94 -13.35 18.17
CA VAL A 304 -3.48 -12.05 18.57
C VAL A 304 -5.00 -12.07 18.51
N VAL A 305 -5.56 -12.57 17.42
CA VAL A 305 -7.02 -12.66 17.21
C VAL A 305 -7.68 -13.51 18.27
N GLU A 306 -7.09 -14.64 18.64
CA GLU A 306 -7.61 -15.52 19.70
C GLU A 306 -7.60 -14.88 21.10
N LYS A 307 -6.80 -13.82 21.34
CA LYS A 307 -6.83 -13.08 22.62
C LYS A 307 -8.01 -12.13 22.73
N PHE A 308 -8.36 -11.43 21.65
CA PHE A 308 -9.37 -10.36 21.71
C PHE A 308 -10.74 -10.75 21.16
N VAL A 309 -10.83 -11.83 20.36
CA VAL A 309 -12.10 -12.32 19.81
C VAL A 309 -12.65 -13.42 20.72
N LYS A 310 -13.79 -13.15 21.37
CA LYS A 310 -14.57 -14.15 22.11
C LYS A 310 -15.64 -14.74 21.21
N GLY A 311 -15.81 -16.06 21.22
CA GLY A 311 -16.86 -16.74 20.46
C GLY A 311 -16.74 -16.56 18.93
N GLU A 312 -17.88 -16.50 18.25
CA GLU A 312 -18.00 -16.40 16.79
C GLU A 312 -18.83 -15.17 16.35
N PRO A 313 -18.39 -13.94 16.69
CA PRO A 313 -19.11 -12.72 16.35
C PRO A 313 -19.24 -12.57 14.83
N ALA A 314 -20.30 -11.90 14.39
CA ALA A 314 -20.43 -11.51 12.98
C ALA A 314 -19.59 -10.26 12.65
N ALA A 315 -19.39 -9.40 13.65
CA ALA A 315 -18.62 -8.17 13.51
C ALA A 315 -18.06 -7.71 14.86
N LEU A 316 -16.98 -6.94 14.79
CA LEU A 316 -16.38 -6.22 15.91
C LEU A 316 -16.29 -4.74 15.59
N LEU A 317 -16.54 -3.89 16.58
CA LEU A 317 -16.19 -2.48 16.54
C LEU A 317 -15.08 -2.18 17.54
N LEU A 318 -13.96 -1.65 17.05
CA LEU A 318 -12.84 -1.19 17.85
C LEU A 318 -13.05 0.29 18.17
N VAL A 319 -13.37 0.62 19.42
CA VAL A 319 -13.60 1.98 19.91
C VAL A 319 -12.35 2.45 20.65
N GLU A 320 -11.68 3.49 20.13
CA GLU A 320 -10.46 4.05 20.73
C GLU A 320 -10.74 5.39 21.42
N PHE A 321 -10.26 5.56 22.65
CA PHE A 321 -10.17 6.85 23.34
C PHE A 321 -8.71 7.21 23.59
N ALA A 322 -8.36 8.49 23.51
CA ALA A 322 -7.00 8.98 23.71
C ALA A 322 -6.97 10.41 24.25
N GLU A 323 -7.66 10.62 25.38
CA GLU A 323 -7.60 11.87 26.14
C GLU A 323 -6.27 12.01 26.90
N ASP A 324 -5.91 13.25 27.24
CA ASP A 324 -4.70 13.56 28.01
C ASP A 324 -4.75 12.94 29.42
N ASP A 325 -5.94 12.86 30.03
CA ASP A 325 -6.14 12.19 31.34
C ASP A 325 -6.53 10.72 31.15
N GLU A 326 -5.70 9.81 31.70
CA GLU A 326 -5.95 8.37 31.68
C GLU A 326 -7.25 7.99 32.42
N GLN A 327 -7.63 8.72 33.47
CA GLN A 327 -8.86 8.43 34.21
C GLN A 327 -10.11 8.73 33.38
N GLU A 328 -10.07 9.74 32.53
CA GLU A 328 -11.17 10.03 31.59
C GLU A 328 -11.31 8.90 30.56
N ASN A 329 -10.19 8.38 30.05
CA ASN A 329 -10.20 7.24 29.13
C ASN A 329 -10.79 5.97 29.79
N LEU A 330 -10.44 5.68 31.04
CA LEU A 330 -11.03 4.57 31.81
C LEU A 330 -12.52 4.77 32.06
N ALA A 331 -12.95 6.00 32.38
CA ALA A 331 -14.36 6.33 32.57
C ALA A 331 -15.17 6.21 31.26
N ARG A 332 -14.59 6.59 30.11
CA ARG A 332 -15.22 6.38 28.78
C ARG A 332 -15.33 4.90 28.43
N LEU A 333 -14.31 4.09 28.76
CA LEU A 333 -14.37 2.63 28.58
C LEU A 333 -15.44 1.97 29.47
N ALA A 334 -15.62 2.45 30.70
CA ALA A 334 -16.71 1.99 31.57
C ALA A 334 -18.09 2.33 30.97
N ARG A 335 -18.29 3.59 30.53
CA ARG A 335 -19.50 4.03 29.84
C ARG A 335 -19.77 3.26 28.55
N LEU A 336 -18.73 2.87 27.81
CA LEU A 336 -18.87 2.02 26.63
C LEU A 336 -19.47 0.64 26.97
N LYS A 337 -19.07 0.05 28.11
CA LYS A 337 -19.65 -1.22 28.58
C LYS A 337 -21.11 -1.06 28.98
N GLU A 338 -21.44 0.02 29.70
CA GLU A 338 -22.81 0.34 30.09
C GLU A 338 -23.69 0.54 28.85
N LEU A 339 -23.22 1.33 27.88
CA LEU A 339 -23.93 1.56 26.63
C LEU A 339 -24.17 0.26 25.85
N MET A 340 -23.17 -0.62 25.75
CA MET A 340 -23.36 -1.93 25.11
C MET A 340 -24.44 -2.77 25.81
N ALA A 341 -24.51 -2.71 27.14
CA ALA A 341 -25.57 -3.39 27.91
C ALA A 341 -26.94 -2.72 27.70
N ASP A 342 -27.01 -1.39 27.65
CA ASP A 342 -28.24 -0.62 27.38
C ASP A 342 -28.79 -0.88 25.97
N LEU A 343 -27.90 -1.11 25.00
CA LEU A 343 -28.25 -1.58 23.65
C LEU A 343 -28.68 -3.07 23.61
N GLY A 344 -28.63 -3.76 24.74
CA GLY A 344 -29.09 -5.14 24.89
C GLY A 344 -28.07 -6.21 24.54
N PHE A 345 -26.76 -5.89 24.57
CA PHE A 345 -25.69 -6.85 24.32
C PHE A 345 -24.99 -7.28 25.62
N GLY A 346 -25.10 -8.57 25.97
CA GLY A 346 -24.49 -9.15 27.16
C GLY A 346 -23.79 -10.48 26.92
N TRP A 347 -22.70 -10.72 27.65
CA TRP A 347 -21.89 -11.95 27.50
C TRP A 347 -22.62 -13.22 27.93
N GLN A 348 -23.66 -13.08 28.76
CA GLN A 348 -24.48 -14.18 29.26
C GLN A 348 -25.75 -14.41 28.43
N ASP A 349 -26.05 -13.50 27.50
CA ASP A 349 -27.20 -13.62 26.61
C ASP A 349 -26.89 -14.56 25.44
N SER A 350 -27.90 -14.81 24.60
CA SER A 350 -27.79 -15.71 23.44
C SER A 350 -28.50 -15.14 22.22
N GLY A 351 -28.19 -15.66 21.04
CA GLY A 351 -28.78 -15.19 19.77
C GLY A 351 -28.42 -13.74 19.49
N ASP A 352 -29.42 -12.93 19.14
CA ASP A 352 -29.25 -11.53 18.70
C ASP A 352 -28.82 -10.56 19.81
N HIS A 353 -28.88 -11.00 21.08
CA HIS A 353 -28.46 -10.23 22.26
C HIS A 353 -27.08 -10.61 22.79
N TRP A 354 -26.43 -11.62 22.21
CA TRP A 354 -25.09 -12.01 22.65
C TRP A 354 -24.06 -10.98 22.20
N GLY A 355 -23.23 -10.49 23.12
CA GLY A 355 -22.15 -9.56 22.80
C GLY A 355 -21.56 -8.88 24.02
N GLY A 356 -20.66 -7.94 23.81
CA GLY A 356 -20.06 -7.15 24.89
C GLY A 356 -18.70 -6.59 24.52
N VAL A 357 -17.99 -6.04 25.52
CA VAL A 357 -16.70 -5.36 25.31
C VAL A 357 -15.55 -6.21 25.85
N VAL A 358 -14.52 -6.42 25.03
CA VAL A 358 -13.19 -6.84 25.50
C VAL A 358 -12.33 -5.60 25.68
N GLU A 359 -11.77 -5.43 26.87
CA GLU A 359 -10.97 -4.27 27.25
C GLU A 359 -9.50 -4.48 26.88
N ALA A 360 -8.92 -3.51 26.17
CA ALA A 360 -7.51 -3.49 25.82
C ALA A 360 -6.87 -2.21 26.38
N ILE A 361 -6.45 -2.30 27.66
CA ILE A 361 -5.81 -1.21 28.42
C ILE A 361 -4.29 -1.23 28.25
N ASP A 362 -3.70 -2.41 28.13
CA ASP A 362 -2.26 -2.55 27.92
C ASP A 362 -1.84 -2.00 26.54
N PRO A 363 -0.87 -1.07 26.46
CA PRO A 363 -0.44 -0.48 25.20
C PRO A 363 0.12 -1.49 24.19
N SER A 364 0.74 -2.58 24.65
CA SER A 364 1.27 -3.61 23.74
C SER A 364 0.13 -4.39 23.10
N PHE A 365 -0.91 -4.72 23.88
CA PHE A 365 -2.10 -5.39 23.38
C PHE A 365 -2.91 -4.52 22.40
N GLN A 366 -3.07 -3.22 22.69
CA GLN A 366 -3.69 -2.27 21.76
C GLN A 366 -2.94 -2.23 20.42
N LYS A 367 -1.60 -2.18 20.47
CA LYS A 367 -0.75 -2.18 19.27
C LYS A 367 -0.91 -3.47 18.47
N GLU A 368 -1.02 -4.63 19.12
CA GLU A 368 -1.28 -5.91 18.46
C GLU A 368 -2.64 -5.89 17.72
N ILE A 369 -3.72 -5.44 18.37
CA ILE A 369 -5.07 -5.38 17.78
C ILE A 369 -5.11 -4.43 16.57
N PHE A 370 -4.62 -3.20 16.72
CA PHE A 370 -4.53 -2.25 15.62
C PHE A 370 -3.59 -2.74 14.51
N GLY A 371 -2.55 -3.50 14.86
CA GLY A 371 -1.68 -4.19 13.92
C GLY A 371 -2.47 -5.10 12.98
N VAL A 372 -3.40 -5.90 13.51
CA VAL A 372 -4.31 -6.74 12.70
C VAL A 372 -5.24 -5.86 11.85
N ARG A 373 -5.93 -4.87 12.46
CA ARG A 373 -6.87 -3.99 11.75
C ARG A 373 -6.22 -3.27 10.55
N LYS A 374 -4.99 -2.78 10.72
CA LYS A 374 -4.22 -2.09 9.67
C LYS A 374 -3.84 -3.01 8.50
N GLN A 375 -3.81 -4.32 8.72
CA GLN A 375 -3.55 -5.33 7.69
C GLN A 375 -4.81 -5.85 7.01
N GLY A 376 -6.00 -5.33 7.32
CA GLY A 376 -7.30 -5.79 6.79
C GLY A 376 -7.28 -6.03 5.28
N LEU A 377 -6.86 -5.04 4.49
CA LEU A 377 -6.69 -5.20 3.03
C LEU A 377 -5.86 -6.43 2.64
N ASN A 378 -4.70 -6.61 3.27
CA ASN A 378 -3.80 -7.71 2.92
C ASN A 378 -4.35 -9.07 3.36
N ILE A 379 -5.04 -9.11 4.50
CA ILE A 379 -5.70 -10.29 5.02
C ILE A 379 -6.83 -10.70 4.07
N MET A 380 -7.67 -9.75 3.64
CA MET A 380 -8.72 -10.01 2.65
C MET A 380 -8.16 -10.54 1.31
N MET A 381 -7.07 -9.95 0.84
CA MET A 381 -6.41 -10.36 -0.39
C MET A 381 -5.64 -11.69 -0.28
N SER A 382 -5.58 -12.33 0.89
CA SER A 382 -4.90 -13.61 1.10
C SER A 382 -5.71 -14.83 0.64
N MET A 383 -7.01 -14.65 0.34
CA MET A 383 -7.90 -15.69 -0.17
C MET A 383 -7.27 -16.44 -1.36
N LYS A 384 -7.18 -17.77 -1.29
CA LYS A 384 -6.54 -18.62 -2.31
C LYS A 384 -7.49 -19.11 -3.40
N ASP A 385 -8.39 -18.23 -3.86
CA ASP A 385 -9.38 -18.52 -4.90
C ASP A 385 -9.06 -17.75 -6.20
N GLU A 386 -9.64 -18.15 -7.33
CA GLU A 386 -9.57 -17.39 -8.58
C GLU A 386 -10.39 -16.09 -8.52
N ARG A 387 -11.52 -16.11 -7.80
CA ARG A 387 -12.28 -14.93 -7.45
C ARG A 387 -11.55 -14.19 -6.32
N LYS A 388 -11.44 -12.87 -6.43
CA LYS A 388 -10.76 -12.02 -5.45
C LYS A 388 -11.69 -10.89 -4.98
N PRO A 389 -11.52 -10.37 -3.76
CA PRO A 389 -12.22 -9.17 -3.31
C PRO A 389 -11.73 -7.93 -4.08
N ILE A 390 -12.56 -7.40 -4.97
CA ILE A 390 -12.21 -6.29 -5.88
C ILE A 390 -12.62 -4.93 -5.32
N SER A 391 -11.74 -3.95 -5.50
CA SER A 391 -11.91 -2.53 -5.17
C SER A 391 -12.67 -1.77 -6.26
N PHE A 392 -13.99 -1.62 -6.14
CA PHE A 392 -14.73 -0.77 -7.10
C PHE A 392 -15.96 -0.07 -6.53
N VAL A 393 -16.61 -0.64 -5.51
CA VAL A 393 -17.75 -0.06 -4.80
C VAL A 393 -17.42 0.27 -3.34
N GLU A 394 -16.22 -0.10 -2.87
CA GLU A 394 -15.74 0.31 -1.55
C GLU A 394 -15.63 1.84 -1.46
N ASP A 395 -15.53 2.39 -0.25
CA ASP A 395 -15.30 3.81 0.02
C ASP A 395 -16.53 4.72 -0.15
N CYS A 396 -17.74 4.15 -0.07
CA CYS A 396 -18.95 4.97 0.05
C CYS A 396 -19.13 5.42 1.50
N ALA A 397 -19.58 6.66 1.69
CA ALA A 397 -19.86 7.24 3.00
C ALA A 397 -21.32 7.72 3.09
N VAL A 398 -22.03 7.28 4.13
CA VAL A 398 -23.41 7.69 4.44
C VAL A 398 -23.49 8.22 5.89
N GLU A 399 -24.60 8.85 6.26
CA GLU A 399 -24.84 9.25 7.65
C GLU A 399 -24.95 8.02 8.56
N LEU A 400 -24.53 8.15 9.82
CA LEU A 400 -24.49 7.02 10.76
C LEU A 400 -25.87 6.41 11.03
N THR A 401 -26.91 7.24 11.03
CA THR A 401 -28.31 6.81 11.21
C THR A 401 -28.81 5.92 10.08
N ASP A 402 -28.19 6.02 8.90
CA ASP A 402 -28.56 5.26 7.71
C ASP A 402 -27.65 4.04 7.48
N LEU A 403 -26.58 3.90 8.28
CA LEU A 403 -25.47 2.98 8.02
C LEU A 403 -25.91 1.52 7.99
N ALA A 404 -26.74 1.10 8.95
CA ALA A 404 -27.21 -0.27 9.06
C ALA A 404 -28.06 -0.68 7.84
N GLU A 405 -29.06 0.14 7.50
CA GLU A 405 -29.94 -0.06 6.34
C GLU A 405 -29.17 -0.03 5.02
N TYR A 406 -28.23 0.91 4.87
CA TYR A 406 -27.36 0.98 3.70
C TYR A 406 -26.58 -0.33 3.50
N THR A 407 -25.97 -0.87 4.56
CA THR A 407 -25.19 -2.11 4.45
C THR A 407 -26.04 -3.35 4.21
N ALA A 408 -27.25 -3.41 4.76
CA ALA A 408 -28.20 -4.49 4.51
C ALA A 408 -28.59 -4.51 3.03
N ARG A 409 -29.04 -3.37 2.49
CA ARG A 409 -29.41 -3.25 1.07
C ARG A 409 -28.23 -3.53 0.13
N LEU A 410 -27.02 -3.09 0.48
CA LEU A 410 -25.84 -3.39 -0.33
C LEU A 410 -25.50 -4.89 -0.34
N THR A 411 -25.73 -5.58 0.78
CA THR A 411 -25.60 -7.05 0.88
C THR A 411 -26.60 -7.76 -0.03
N ASP A 412 -27.82 -7.23 -0.14
CA ASP A 412 -28.84 -7.76 -1.07
C ASP A 412 -28.43 -7.57 -2.54
N ILE A 413 -27.83 -6.42 -2.88
CA ILE A 413 -27.27 -6.18 -4.22
C ILE A 413 -26.20 -7.22 -4.55
N PHE A 414 -25.28 -7.51 -3.63
CA PHE A 414 -24.26 -8.55 -3.86
C PHE A 414 -24.88 -9.92 -4.05
N SER A 415 -25.86 -10.28 -3.21
CA SER A 415 -26.56 -11.56 -3.28
C SER A 415 -27.28 -11.74 -4.62
N LYS A 416 -27.95 -10.68 -5.11
CA LYS A 416 -28.59 -10.64 -6.44
C LYS A 416 -27.61 -10.94 -7.58
N HIS A 417 -26.36 -10.51 -7.44
CA HIS A 417 -25.29 -10.73 -8.42
C HIS A 417 -24.40 -11.95 -8.11
N ASN A 418 -24.85 -12.87 -7.24
CA ASN A 418 -24.15 -14.11 -6.87
C ASN A 418 -22.71 -13.89 -6.35
N THR A 419 -22.54 -12.83 -5.56
CA THR A 419 -21.29 -12.54 -4.86
C THR A 419 -21.58 -12.20 -3.40
N THR A 420 -20.56 -12.31 -2.57
CA THR A 420 -20.59 -11.79 -1.19
C THR A 420 -19.68 -10.57 -1.11
N GLY A 421 -20.00 -9.68 -0.18
CA GLY A 421 -19.15 -8.53 0.18
C GLY A 421 -18.32 -8.85 1.41
N THR A 422 -17.06 -8.47 1.39
CA THR A 422 -16.19 -8.53 2.57
C THR A 422 -15.98 -7.14 3.13
N TRP A 423 -16.12 -6.97 4.44
CA TRP A 423 -16.27 -5.65 5.06
C TRP A 423 -15.15 -5.31 6.04
N TYR A 424 -14.63 -4.10 5.92
CA TYR A 424 -13.83 -3.42 6.95
C TYR A 424 -14.13 -1.93 6.81
N ALA A 425 -14.12 -1.15 7.88
CA ALA A 425 -14.64 0.22 7.74
C ALA A 425 -14.14 1.18 8.81
N HIS A 426 -14.38 2.46 8.53
CA HIS A 426 -14.32 3.56 9.46
C HIS A 426 -15.74 3.87 9.92
N ALA A 427 -16.26 3.02 10.81
CA ALA A 427 -17.65 3.07 11.26
C ALA A 427 -18.00 4.41 11.91
N SER A 428 -17.05 5.09 12.57
CA SER A 428 -17.27 6.39 13.22
C SER A 428 -17.66 7.53 12.27
N VAL A 429 -17.46 7.37 10.96
CA VAL A 429 -17.75 8.42 9.96
C VAL A 429 -18.59 7.89 8.80
N GLY A 430 -19.21 6.73 8.98
CA GLY A 430 -20.10 6.10 8.02
C GLY A 430 -19.43 5.72 6.69
N CYS A 431 -18.09 5.69 6.64
CA CYS A 431 -17.32 5.34 5.46
C CYS A 431 -16.93 3.86 5.49
N LEU A 432 -17.46 3.10 4.53
CA LEU A 432 -17.39 1.65 4.49
C LEU A 432 -16.46 1.15 3.38
N HIS A 433 -15.56 0.24 3.72
CA HIS A 433 -14.79 -0.49 2.73
C HIS A 433 -15.39 -1.87 2.51
N VAL A 434 -15.85 -2.10 1.30
CA VAL A 434 -16.60 -3.30 0.94
C VAL A 434 -16.20 -3.81 -0.43
N ARG A 435 -15.82 -5.08 -0.47
CA ARG A 435 -15.24 -5.69 -1.67
C ARG A 435 -16.00 -6.93 -2.10
N PRO A 436 -16.69 -6.87 -3.25
CA PRO A 436 -17.30 -8.05 -3.86
C PRO A 436 -16.23 -9.03 -4.35
N VAL A 437 -16.47 -10.32 -4.17
CA VAL A 437 -15.57 -11.40 -4.58
C VAL A 437 -15.85 -11.80 -6.04
N LEU A 438 -15.03 -11.31 -6.98
CA LEU A 438 -15.22 -11.48 -8.44
C LEU A 438 -13.94 -11.99 -9.12
N ASN A 439 -14.09 -12.70 -10.23
CA ASN A 439 -12.99 -13.08 -11.13
C ASN A 439 -13.03 -12.21 -12.40
N LEU A 440 -12.28 -11.11 -12.39
CA LEU A 440 -12.25 -10.13 -13.49
C LEU A 440 -11.65 -10.66 -14.81
N ARG A 441 -11.19 -11.92 -14.86
CA ARG A 441 -10.85 -12.59 -16.13
C ARG A 441 -12.10 -12.93 -16.93
N LEU A 442 -13.22 -13.19 -16.25
CA LEU A 442 -14.48 -13.61 -16.85
C LEU A 442 -15.31 -12.39 -17.28
N ASP A 443 -15.89 -12.43 -18.47
CA ASP A 443 -16.76 -11.34 -18.96
C ASP A 443 -18.02 -11.17 -18.11
N GLN A 444 -18.57 -12.26 -17.59
CA GLN A 444 -19.77 -12.24 -16.76
C GLN A 444 -19.54 -11.48 -15.45
N ASP A 445 -18.38 -11.66 -14.80
CA ASP A 445 -18.05 -11.03 -13.52
C ASP A 445 -17.75 -9.54 -13.71
N VAL A 446 -17.23 -9.14 -14.88
CA VAL A 446 -17.07 -7.71 -15.23
C VAL A 446 -18.43 -7.04 -15.47
N LYS A 447 -19.39 -7.74 -16.09
CA LYS A 447 -20.77 -7.25 -16.21
C LYS A 447 -21.44 -7.12 -14.84
N ALA A 448 -21.24 -8.10 -13.95
CA ALA A 448 -21.72 -8.03 -12.57
C ALA A 448 -21.10 -6.84 -11.82
N MET A 449 -19.79 -6.61 -11.97
CA MET A 449 -19.10 -5.44 -11.41
C MET A 449 -19.77 -4.12 -11.83
N ARG A 450 -20.06 -3.96 -13.13
CA ARG A 450 -20.75 -2.78 -13.68
C ARG A 450 -22.17 -2.62 -13.09
N ALA A 451 -22.95 -3.69 -13.06
CA ALA A 451 -24.31 -3.62 -12.52
C ALA A 451 -24.33 -3.30 -11.02
N ILE A 452 -23.43 -3.92 -10.24
CA ILE A 452 -23.29 -3.66 -8.80
C ILE A 452 -22.97 -2.19 -8.54
N VAL A 453 -22.02 -1.59 -9.27
CA VAL A 453 -21.65 -0.19 -9.03
C VAL A 453 -22.80 0.75 -9.36
N GLU A 454 -23.52 0.52 -10.47
CA GLU A 454 -24.63 1.40 -10.88
C GLU A 454 -25.78 1.34 -9.86
N GLU A 455 -26.13 0.14 -9.38
CA GLU A 455 -27.16 -0.03 -8.33
C GLU A 455 -26.72 0.58 -6.99
N ALA A 456 -25.46 0.38 -6.59
CA ALA A 456 -24.93 0.92 -5.35
C ALA A 456 -24.85 2.46 -5.37
N LEU A 457 -24.46 3.07 -6.50
CA LEU A 457 -24.40 4.53 -6.63
C LEU A 457 -25.78 5.17 -6.63
N GLU A 458 -26.79 4.53 -7.22
CA GLU A 458 -28.17 4.99 -7.10
C GLU A 458 -28.61 5.05 -5.63
N MET A 459 -28.34 3.97 -4.90
CA MET A 459 -28.61 3.89 -3.46
C MET A 459 -27.84 4.95 -2.65
N VAL A 460 -26.55 5.18 -2.93
CA VAL A 460 -25.76 6.22 -2.25
C VAL A 460 -26.39 7.60 -2.43
N LYS A 461 -26.94 7.92 -3.61
CA LYS A 461 -27.66 9.18 -3.83
C LYS A 461 -28.93 9.28 -3.00
N GLU A 462 -29.69 8.20 -2.86
CA GLU A 462 -30.89 8.18 -2.01
C GLU A 462 -30.55 8.54 -0.55
N TYR A 463 -29.45 8.00 -0.04
CA TYR A 463 -28.90 8.31 1.29
C TYR A 463 -28.12 9.64 1.35
N LYS A 464 -28.07 10.40 0.24
CA LYS A 464 -27.30 11.66 0.13
C LYS A 464 -25.83 11.52 0.53
N GLY A 465 -25.29 10.32 0.33
CA GLY A 465 -23.93 9.95 0.70
C GLY A 465 -22.89 10.37 -0.34
N SER A 466 -21.62 10.14 -0.01
CA SER A 466 -20.51 10.24 -0.95
C SER A 466 -20.19 8.87 -1.52
N HIS A 467 -19.96 8.80 -2.84
CA HIS A 467 -19.44 7.60 -3.51
C HIS A 467 -17.92 7.44 -3.40
N SER A 468 -17.25 8.46 -2.88
CA SER A 468 -15.79 8.59 -2.78
C SER A 468 -15.49 9.28 -1.43
N GLY A 469 -15.15 8.47 -0.42
CA GLY A 469 -14.98 8.87 0.96
C GLY A 469 -13.54 9.26 1.31
N GLU A 470 -12.56 8.44 0.93
CA GLU A 470 -11.14 8.65 1.21
C GLU A 470 -10.16 8.13 0.15
N HIS A 471 -10.60 7.24 -0.75
CA HIS A 471 -9.76 6.58 -1.75
C HIS A 471 -9.60 7.38 -3.04
N GLY A 472 -10.29 8.51 -3.18
CA GLY A 472 -10.31 9.33 -4.41
C GLY A 472 -11.07 8.63 -5.54
N ASP A 473 -11.00 9.17 -6.74
CA ASP A 473 -11.85 8.74 -7.85
C ASP A 473 -11.12 7.81 -8.83
N GLY A 474 -9.98 8.26 -9.36
CA GLY A 474 -9.22 7.53 -10.37
C GLY A 474 -10.05 7.02 -11.54
N LEU A 475 -9.64 5.88 -12.10
CA LEU A 475 -10.40 5.19 -13.15
C LEU A 475 -11.67 4.50 -12.63
N VAL A 476 -11.77 4.26 -11.33
CA VAL A 476 -12.93 3.58 -10.73
C VAL A 476 -14.16 4.48 -10.70
N ARG A 477 -14.02 5.75 -10.29
CA ARG A 477 -15.20 6.59 -9.99
C ARG A 477 -15.40 7.77 -10.92
N SER A 478 -14.36 8.20 -11.64
CA SER A 478 -14.45 9.43 -12.45
C SER A 478 -15.59 9.40 -13.47
N GLU A 479 -15.91 8.23 -14.07
CA GLU A 479 -17.04 8.05 -14.99
C GLU A 479 -18.38 8.49 -14.37
N PHE A 480 -18.54 8.33 -13.07
CA PHE A 480 -19.80 8.53 -12.37
C PHE A 480 -19.97 9.94 -11.78
N HIS A 481 -19.02 10.84 -11.99
CA HIS A 481 -19.12 12.22 -11.50
C HIS A 481 -20.37 12.95 -12.00
N GLU A 482 -20.75 12.78 -13.27
CA GLU A 482 -21.97 13.37 -13.79
C GLU A 482 -23.23 12.78 -13.14
N ALA A 483 -23.26 11.48 -12.89
CA ALA A 483 -24.38 10.83 -12.22
C ALA A 483 -24.54 11.30 -10.76
N MET A 484 -23.43 11.57 -10.07
CA MET A 484 -23.41 11.94 -8.65
C MET A 484 -23.59 13.45 -8.41
N PHE A 485 -22.92 14.29 -9.20
CA PHE A 485 -22.92 15.76 -9.03
C PHE A 485 -23.82 16.49 -10.02
N GLY A 486 -24.29 15.81 -11.07
CA GLY A 486 -25.04 16.41 -12.16
C GLY A 486 -24.13 17.06 -13.22
N THR A 487 -24.67 17.18 -14.44
CA THR A 487 -23.96 17.68 -15.63
C THR A 487 -23.36 19.07 -15.42
N ARG A 488 -24.03 19.94 -14.66
CA ARG A 488 -23.60 21.32 -14.40
C ARG A 488 -22.27 21.38 -13.62
N LEU A 489 -22.16 20.60 -12.54
CA LEU A 489 -20.94 20.53 -11.74
C LEU A 489 -19.84 19.72 -12.44
N ALA A 490 -20.20 18.66 -13.15
CA ALA A 490 -19.24 17.91 -13.98
C ALA A 490 -18.58 18.82 -15.05
N ASN A 491 -19.36 19.69 -15.71
CA ASN A 491 -18.83 20.70 -16.62
C ASN A 491 -17.95 21.73 -15.91
N SER A 492 -18.27 22.09 -14.67
CA SER A 492 -17.43 22.98 -13.87
C SER A 492 -16.10 22.32 -13.50
N PHE A 493 -16.07 21.01 -13.22
CA PHE A 493 -14.80 20.30 -13.07
C PHE A 493 -13.94 20.39 -14.34
N LEU A 494 -14.55 20.19 -15.51
CA LEU A 494 -13.85 20.32 -16.79
C LEU A 494 -13.33 21.76 -17.02
N GLU A 495 -14.10 22.78 -16.62
CA GLU A 495 -13.65 24.17 -16.66
C GLU A 495 -12.43 24.40 -15.77
N ILE A 496 -12.44 23.88 -14.52
CA ILE A 496 -11.29 23.94 -13.63
C ILE A 496 -10.07 23.27 -14.26
N LYS A 497 -10.21 22.03 -14.78
CA LYS A 497 -9.12 21.34 -15.48
C LYS A 497 -8.52 22.22 -16.59
N ARG A 498 -9.37 22.84 -17.43
CA ARG A 498 -8.92 23.72 -18.52
C ARG A 498 -8.25 25.02 -18.05
N CYS A 499 -8.59 25.52 -16.85
CA CYS A 499 -7.90 26.66 -16.25
C CYS A 499 -6.45 26.32 -15.90
N PHE A 500 -6.19 25.09 -15.43
CA PHE A 500 -4.87 24.65 -14.98
C PHE A 500 -4.03 24.01 -16.10
N ASP A 501 -4.68 23.24 -16.97
CA ASP A 501 -4.03 22.40 -17.98
C ASP A 501 -4.90 22.30 -19.25
N PRO A 502 -4.89 23.34 -20.10
CA PRO A 502 -5.66 23.37 -21.34
C PRO A 502 -5.18 22.35 -22.37
N SER A 503 -3.96 21.82 -22.22
CA SER A 503 -3.35 20.82 -23.10
C SER A 503 -3.62 19.37 -22.68
N ASP A 504 -4.28 19.15 -21.54
CA ASP A 504 -4.50 17.83 -20.95
C ASP A 504 -3.20 17.02 -20.76
N LEU A 505 -2.13 17.72 -20.35
CA LEU A 505 -0.80 17.17 -20.09
C LEU A 505 -0.72 16.39 -18.78
N LEU A 506 -1.40 16.83 -17.72
CA LEU A 506 -1.28 16.33 -16.36
C LEU A 506 -2.35 15.26 -16.08
N ASN A 507 -1.90 14.01 -15.92
CA ASN A 507 -2.70 12.81 -15.59
C ASN A 507 -4.10 12.73 -16.24
N PRO A 508 -4.20 12.74 -17.59
CA PRO A 508 -5.47 12.79 -18.29
C PRO A 508 -6.36 11.57 -18.01
N GLY A 509 -7.68 11.76 -18.16
CA GLY A 509 -8.70 10.72 -17.99
C GLY A 509 -9.03 10.38 -16.53
N LYS A 510 -8.62 11.22 -15.58
CA LYS A 510 -8.99 11.17 -14.16
C LYS A 510 -9.74 12.46 -13.81
N ILE A 511 -10.72 12.36 -12.93
CA ILE A 511 -11.67 13.41 -12.53
C ILE A 511 -12.58 13.92 -13.65
N VAL A 512 -12.03 14.18 -14.85
CA VAL A 512 -12.72 14.66 -16.03
C VAL A 512 -12.29 13.88 -17.27
N ASN A 513 -13.16 13.84 -18.27
CA ASN A 513 -12.99 13.06 -19.50
C ASN A 513 -12.54 11.60 -19.25
N PRO A 514 -13.17 10.88 -18.32
CA PRO A 514 -12.73 9.55 -17.93
C PRO A 514 -13.00 8.51 -19.02
N ALA A 515 -12.16 7.47 -19.04
CA ALA A 515 -12.52 6.23 -19.71
C ALA A 515 -13.66 5.54 -18.94
N ARG A 516 -14.28 4.53 -19.56
CA ARG A 516 -15.22 3.67 -18.85
C ARG A 516 -14.51 2.87 -17.75
N MET A 517 -15.11 2.80 -16.57
CA MET A 517 -14.61 2.04 -15.42
C MET A 517 -14.46 0.54 -15.76
N ASP A 518 -15.32 0.01 -16.62
CA ASP A 518 -15.31 -1.38 -17.06
C ASP A 518 -14.56 -1.59 -18.40
N ASP A 519 -13.73 -0.63 -18.84
CA ASP A 519 -12.88 -0.82 -20.01
C ASP A 519 -11.83 -1.90 -19.74
N ARG A 520 -12.12 -3.11 -20.23
CA ARG A 520 -11.26 -4.30 -20.07
C ARG A 520 -9.86 -4.12 -20.66
N THR A 521 -9.64 -3.17 -21.58
CA THR A 521 -8.29 -2.91 -22.12
C THR A 521 -7.36 -2.26 -21.08
N LEU A 522 -7.93 -1.66 -20.04
CA LEU A 522 -7.19 -1.07 -18.92
C LEU A 522 -6.97 -2.07 -17.78
N PHE A 523 -7.54 -3.29 -17.83
CA PHE A 523 -7.46 -4.24 -16.73
C PHE A 523 -6.11 -4.96 -16.72
N ARG A 524 -5.61 -5.24 -15.50
CA ARG A 524 -4.43 -6.09 -15.28
C ARG A 524 -4.56 -7.46 -15.94
N TYR A 525 -5.78 -7.99 -15.93
CA TYR A 525 -6.15 -9.24 -16.58
C TYR A 525 -7.15 -8.95 -17.71
N GLY A 526 -6.68 -8.24 -18.74
CA GLY A 526 -7.49 -7.90 -19.91
C GLY A 526 -7.90 -9.12 -20.76
N PRO A 527 -8.68 -8.92 -21.83
CA PRO A 527 -9.23 -10.00 -22.66
C PRO A 527 -8.16 -10.95 -23.21
N ASP A 528 -6.99 -10.42 -23.54
CA ASP A 528 -5.85 -11.15 -24.12
C ASP A 528 -4.89 -11.72 -23.06
N TYR A 529 -5.17 -11.53 -21.77
CA TYR A 529 -4.29 -12.04 -20.71
C TYR A 529 -4.33 -13.56 -20.66
N ARG A 530 -3.22 -14.21 -21.00
CA ARG A 530 -3.06 -15.66 -20.95
C ARG A 530 -1.68 -16.01 -20.39
N VAL A 531 -1.58 -17.13 -19.71
CA VAL A 531 -0.33 -17.72 -19.22
C VAL A 531 -0.25 -19.11 -19.84
N GLU A 532 0.82 -19.38 -20.58
CA GLU A 532 1.02 -20.68 -21.22
C GLU A 532 1.37 -21.75 -20.17
N GLU A 533 1.05 -23.01 -20.48
CA GLU A 533 1.42 -24.13 -19.59
C GLU A 533 2.94 -24.20 -19.43
N MET A 534 3.41 -24.45 -18.21
CA MET A 534 4.83 -24.47 -17.91
C MET A 534 5.19 -25.54 -16.89
N GLU A 535 6.36 -26.14 -17.07
CA GLU A 535 6.95 -27.02 -16.08
C GLU A 535 7.55 -26.21 -14.93
N THR A 536 7.12 -26.52 -13.71
CA THR A 536 7.68 -25.95 -12.50
C THR A 536 8.60 -26.95 -11.79
N VAL A 537 9.61 -26.46 -11.10
CA VAL A 537 10.48 -27.29 -10.27
C VAL A 537 9.74 -27.71 -9.01
N PHE A 538 9.02 -26.78 -8.39
CA PHE A 538 8.27 -27.05 -7.17
C PHE A 538 6.80 -27.33 -7.43
N ASP A 539 6.17 -27.94 -6.43
CA ASP A 539 4.73 -28.02 -6.35
C ASP A 539 4.14 -26.70 -5.83
N TRP A 540 3.17 -26.16 -6.56
CA TRP A 540 2.43 -24.93 -6.24
C TRP A 540 0.92 -25.19 -6.08
N SER A 541 0.50 -26.46 -6.00
CA SER A 541 -0.90 -26.91 -6.05
C SER A 541 -1.84 -26.30 -5.00
N GLN A 542 -1.29 -25.68 -3.95
CA GLN A 542 -2.03 -24.87 -2.99
C GLN A 542 -2.60 -23.56 -3.58
N TRP A 543 -2.23 -23.20 -4.80
CA TRP A 543 -2.65 -21.99 -5.52
C TRP A 543 -3.36 -22.39 -6.83
N PRO A 544 -4.34 -21.59 -7.30
CA PRO A 544 -5.01 -21.86 -8.57
C PRO A 544 -4.14 -21.49 -9.79
N GLY A 545 -4.56 -21.90 -10.98
CA GLY A 545 -3.95 -21.51 -12.26
C GLY A 545 -2.84 -22.45 -12.78
N VAL A 546 -2.25 -22.07 -13.91
CA VAL A 546 -1.33 -22.95 -14.68
C VAL A 546 0.01 -23.19 -13.98
N GLY A 547 0.77 -24.19 -14.47
CA GLY A 547 2.09 -24.50 -13.93
C GLY A 547 2.00 -25.14 -12.54
N ARG A 548 0.96 -25.96 -12.32
CA ARG A 548 0.56 -26.52 -11.03
C ARG A 548 0.32 -25.44 -9.96
N GLY A 549 -0.25 -24.28 -10.33
CA GLY A 549 -0.55 -23.19 -9.40
C GLY A 549 0.48 -22.06 -9.32
N PHE A 550 1.58 -22.12 -10.07
CA PHE A 550 2.61 -21.07 -10.03
C PHE A 550 2.09 -19.72 -10.52
N GLN A 551 1.20 -19.73 -11.51
CA GLN A 551 0.51 -18.52 -11.96
C GLN A 551 -0.20 -17.83 -10.79
N GLY A 552 -1.10 -18.54 -10.10
CA GLY A 552 -1.87 -17.98 -8.99
C GLY A 552 -0.95 -17.45 -7.89
N ALA A 553 0.13 -18.17 -7.58
CA ALA A 553 1.13 -17.74 -6.60
C ALA A 553 1.77 -16.39 -6.95
N VAL A 554 2.16 -16.19 -8.21
CA VAL A 554 2.76 -14.93 -8.70
C VAL A 554 1.73 -13.79 -8.68
N GLU A 555 0.48 -14.09 -9.02
CA GLU A 555 -0.63 -13.13 -9.08
C GLU A 555 -1.19 -12.71 -7.71
N MET A 556 -0.80 -13.37 -6.62
CA MET A 556 -1.18 -12.98 -5.24
C MET A 556 -0.64 -11.60 -4.80
N CYS A 557 0.32 -11.03 -5.52
CA CYS A 557 0.76 -9.68 -5.22
C CYS A 557 -0.36 -8.68 -5.55
N ASN A 558 -0.97 -8.12 -4.51
CA ASN A 558 -2.01 -7.09 -4.62
C ASN A 558 -1.46 -5.68 -4.95
N ASN A 559 -0.15 -5.53 -5.19
CA ASN A 559 0.50 -4.30 -5.62
C ASN A 559 0.49 -3.09 -4.66
N ASN A 560 0.02 -3.24 -3.42
CA ASN A 560 -0.13 -2.11 -2.49
C ASN A 560 1.17 -1.55 -1.88
N GLY A 561 2.32 -2.13 -2.23
CA GLY A 561 3.63 -1.64 -1.81
C GLY A 561 3.99 -1.89 -0.34
N ALA A 562 3.34 -2.81 0.39
CA ALA A 562 3.71 -3.12 1.78
C ALA A 562 5.18 -3.53 1.96
N CYS A 563 5.80 -4.08 0.91
CA CYS A 563 7.23 -4.43 0.86
C CYS A 563 8.18 -3.22 0.75
N ARG A 564 7.65 -2.00 0.61
CA ARG A 564 8.40 -0.74 0.51
C ARG A 564 8.59 -0.04 1.86
N LYS A 565 8.10 -0.63 2.95
CA LYS A 565 8.35 -0.13 4.31
C LYS A 565 9.85 -0.13 4.65
N THR A 566 10.29 0.81 5.47
CA THR A 566 11.72 1.07 5.71
C THR A 566 12.13 1.09 7.17
N LEU A 567 11.21 1.47 8.06
CA LEU A 567 11.45 1.59 9.49
C LEU A 567 11.32 0.26 10.24
N GLU A 568 10.34 -0.58 9.87
CA GLU A 568 9.97 -1.77 10.64
C GLU A 568 10.03 -3.07 9.82
N GLY A 569 10.30 -4.18 10.50
CA GLY A 569 10.40 -5.50 9.92
C GLY A 569 11.67 -5.75 9.09
N SER A 570 11.71 -6.89 8.43
CA SER A 570 12.83 -7.36 7.64
C SER A 570 12.55 -7.29 6.14
N MET A 571 11.28 -7.28 5.71
CA MET A 571 10.93 -7.20 4.29
C MET A 571 10.94 -5.73 3.79
N CYS A 572 11.63 -5.37 2.69
CA CYS A 572 12.59 -6.12 1.87
C CYS A 572 14.00 -5.49 1.99
N PRO A 573 15.06 -6.20 2.43
CA PRO A 573 16.32 -5.56 2.78
C PRO A 573 16.98 -4.84 1.61
N SER A 574 16.92 -5.41 0.41
CA SER A 574 17.49 -4.79 -0.80
C SER A 574 16.81 -3.45 -1.11
N TYR A 575 15.47 -3.41 -1.09
CA TYR A 575 14.74 -2.16 -1.33
C TYR A 575 15.03 -1.11 -0.24
N ARG A 576 15.17 -1.50 1.03
CA ARG A 576 15.48 -0.55 2.12
C ARG A 576 16.79 0.19 1.87
N VAL A 577 17.75 -0.45 1.21
CA VAL A 577 19.05 0.12 0.84
C VAL A 577 18.97 0.86 -0.50
N THR A 578 18.44 0.22 -1.55
CA THR A 578 18.51 0.77 -2.91
C THR A 578 17.41 1.78 -3.21
N ARG A 579 16.28 1.69 -2.50
CA ARG A 579 15.02 2.42 -2.76
C ARG A 579 14.50 2.26 -4.20
N ASP A 580 15.00 1.25 -4.92
CA ASP A 580 14.63 0.95 -6.31
C ASP A 580 13.45 -0.04 -6.34
N GLU A 581 12.39 0.29 -7.09
CA GLU A 581 11.20 -0.55 -7.24
C GLU A 581 11.55 -1.97 -7.70
N ARG A 582 12.56 -2.15 -8.56
CA ARG A 582 13.06 -3.46 -9.02
C ARG A 582 13.40 -4.37 -7.84
N ASP A 583 13.97 -3.81 -6.78
CA ASP A 583 14.48 -4.56 -5.63
C ASP A 583 13.43 -4.79 -4.54
N SER A 584 12.21 -4.31 -4.74
CA SER A 584 11.07 -4.59 -3.87
C SER A 584 10.43 -5.95 -4.21
N THR A 585 9.71 -6.53 -3.25
CA THR A 585 8.94 -7.77 -3.50
C THR A 585 7.90 -7.56 -4.61
N ARG A 586 7.22 -6.40 -4.62
CA ARG A 586 6.23 -6.03 -5.64
C ARG A 586 6.84 -5.92 -7.03
N GLY A 587 7.95 -5.19 -7.17
CA GLY A 587 8.64 -5.05 -8.47
C GLY A 587 9.08 -6.39 -9.04
N ARG A 588 9.57 -7.31 -8.19
CA ARG A 588 9.90 -8.68 -8.59
C ARG A 588 8.67 -9.49 -8.99
N ALA A 589 7.60 -9.43 -8.20
CA ALA A 589 6.35 -10.14 -8.50
C ALA A 589 5.71 -9.67 -9.81
N ASN A 590 5.67 -8.36 -10.07
CA ASN A 590 5.20 -7.82 -11.34
C ASN A 590 6.08 -8.24 -12.52
N SER A 591 7.40 -8.19 -12.35
CA SER A 591 8.32 -8.64 -13.40
C SER A 591 8.06 -10.10 -13.75
N LEU A 592 7.90 -10.98 -12.74
CA LEU A 592 7.54 -12.38 -12.93
C LEU A 592 6.19 -12.54 -13.63
N ARG A 593 5.15 -11.81 -13.19
CA ARG A 593 3.81 -11.85 -13.81
C ARG A 593 3.86 -11.48 -15.29
N LEU A 594 4.57 -10.41 -15.63
CA LEU A 594 4.73 -9.97 -17.01
C LEU A 594 5.53 -10.98 -17.84
N ALA A 595 6.53 -11.64 -17.24
CA ALA A 595 7.29 -12.69 -17.90
C ALA A 595 6.44 -13.93 -18.20
N ILE A 596 5.71 -14.45 -17.21
CA ILE A 596 4.91 -15.68 -17.37
C ILE A 596 3.69 -15.48 -18.28
N SER A 597 3.14 -14.27 -18.33
CA SER A 597 2.03 -13.92 -19.22
C SER A 597 2.47 -13.55 -20.65
N GLY A 598 3.76 -13.70 -20.97
CA GLY A 598 4.30 -13.38 -22.30
C GLY A 598 4.39 -11.89 -22.62
N GLN A 599 4.00 -11.00 -21.71
CA GLN A 599 4.04 -9.54 -21.91
C GLN A 599 5.46 -8.97 -22.02
N LEU A 600 6.48 -9.71 -21.58
CA LEU A 600 7.90 -9.38 -21.80
C LEU A 600 8.53 -10.11 -23.00
N GLY A 601 7.73 -10.85 -23.76
CA GLY A 601 8.19 -11.71 -24.85
C GLY A 601 8.57 -13.14 -24.39
N PRO A 602 8.83 -14.04 -25.36
CA PRO A 602 9.09 -15.44 -25.09
C PRO A 602 10.38 -15.64 -24.31
N GLY A 603 10.35 -16.57 -23.36
CA GLY A 603 11.52 -16.94 -22.55
C GLY A 603 11.94 -15.88 -21.51
N ALA A 604 11.14 -14.85 -21.27
CA ALA A 604 11.45 -13.78 -20.31
C ALA A 604 11.70 -14.26 -18.88
N LEU A 605 11.11 -15.39 -18.46
CA LEU A 605 11.31 -15.96 -17.12
C LEU A 605 12.79 -16.26 -16.81
N GLY A 606 13.55 -16.70 -17.80
CA GLY A 606 14.97 -17.02 -17.69
C GLY A 606 15.91 -15.94 -18.25
N SER A 607 15.40 -14.76 -18.59
CA SER A 607 16.18 -13.70 -19.26
C SER A 607 17.23 -13.04 -18.34
N GLU A 608 18.15 -12.27 -18.93
CA GLU A 608 19.16 -11.52 -18.18
C GLU A 608 18.53 -10.43 -17.32
N GLU A 609 17.52 -9.74 -17.87
CA GLU A 609 16.76 -8.72 -17.16
C GLU A 609 16.02 -9.31 -15.95
N MET A 610 15.49 -10.53 -16.06
CA MET A 610 14.88 -11.23 -14.92
C MET A 610 15.92 -11.63 -13.88
N ALA A 611 17.08 -12.13 -14.34
CA ALA A 611 18.18 -12.46 -13.44
C ALA A 611 18.66 -11.23 -12.65
N ASP A 612 18.77 -10.07 -13.31
CA ASP A 612 19.11 -8.80 -12.66
C ASP A 612 18.03 -8.34 -11.68
N THR A 613 16.75 -8.51 -12.02
CA THR A 613 15.62 -8.20 -11.12
C THR A 613 15.68 -9.01 -9.82
N LEU A 614 16.10 -10.27 -9.90
CA LEU A 614 16.16 -11.20 -8.77
C LEU A 614 17.54 -11.23 -8.09
N LYS A 615 18.53 -10.51 -8.63
CA LYS A 615 19.93 -10.54 -8.22
C LYS A 615 20.11 -10.24 -6.74
N LEU A 616 19.51 -9.14 -6.26
CA LEU A 616 19.61 -8.68 -4.87
C LEU A 616 18.63 -9.36 -3.91
N CYS A 617 17.80 -10.30 -4.39
CA CYS A 617 16.96 -11.10 -3.49
C CYS A 617 17.83 -12.13 -2.75
N VAL A 618 18.02 -11.94 -1.45
CA VAL A 618 18.79 -12.86 -0.58
C VAL A 618 18.04 -14.12 -0.16
N SER A 619 16.83 -14.35 -0.67
CA SER A 619 16.01 -15.54 -0.39
C SER A 619 15.71 -15.77 1.10
N CYS A 620 15.72 -14.72 1.94
CA CYS A 620 15.50 -14.80 3.39
C CYS A 620 14.08 -15.18 3.82
N LYS A 621 13.13 -15.28 2.88
CA LYS A 621 11.70 -15.57 3.13
C LYS A 621 10.97 -14.57 4.04
N ALA A 622 11.55 -13.40 4.31
CA ALA A 622 10.85 -12.31 5.02
C ALA A 622 9.55 -11.92 4.30
N CYS A 623 9.55 -11.94 2.95
CA CYS A 623 8.33 -11.69 2.18
C CYS A 623 7.23 -12.71 2.42
N ARG A 624 7.56 -13.99 2.60
CA ARG A 624 6.56 -15.01 2.91
C ARG A 624 5.97 -14.83 4.31
N ARG A 625 6.76 -14.36 5.27
CA ARG A 625 6.36 -14.24 6.68
C ARG A 625 5.72 -12.90 7.02
N GLU A 626 6.15 -11.82 6.40
CA GLU A 626 5.71 -10.46 6.71
C GLU A 626 4.74 -9.87 5.66
N CYS A 627 4.63 -10.46 4.48
CA CYS A 627 3.58 -10.09 3.53
C CYS A 627 2.34 -10.91 3.87
N PRO A 628 1.21 -10.29 4.24
CA PRO A 628 0.04 -11.08 4.63
C PRO A 628 -0.61 -11.85 3.47
N THR A 629 -0.29 -11.51 2.21
CA THR A 629 -0.68 -12.33 1.05
C THR A 629 0.23 -13.54 0.81
N GLY A 630 1.30 -13.70 1.61
CA GLY A 630 2.13 -14.91 1.63
C GLY A 630 3.12 -15.07 0.47
N VAL A 631 3.53 -13.98 -0.20
CA VAL A 631 4.43 -14.03 -1.37
C VAL A 631 5.77 -14.70 -1.04
N ASP A 632 6.01 -15.91 -1.59
CA ASP A 632 7.27 -16.64 -1.45
C ASP A 632 8.25 -16.32 -2.59
N MET A 633 8.81 -15.11 -2.57
CA MET A 633 9.77 -14.67 -3.58
C MET A 633 11.04 -15.52 -3.62
N ALA A 634 11.41 -16.16 -2.51
CA ALA A 634 12.57 -17.05 -2.47
C ALA A 634 12.33 -18.28 -3.35
N LYS A 635 11.16 -18.90 -3.23
CA LYS A 635 10.75 -20.05 -4.05
C LYS A 635 10.52 -19.65 -5.51
N MET A 636 9.87 -18.50 -5.76
CA MET A 636 9.68 -17.97 -7.12
C MET A 636 11.02 -17.67 -7.83
N LYS A 637 12.01 -17.12 -7.11
CA LYS A 637 13.34 -16.87 -7.67
C LYS A 637 14.00 -18.15 -8.16
N ILE A 638 13.82 -19.26 -7.44
CA ILE A 638 14.40 -20.54 -7.84
C ILE A 638 13.77 -21.05 -9.15
N GLU A 639 12.46 -20.85 -9.37
CA GLU A 639 11.83 -21.19 -10.65
C GLU A 639 12.46 -20.43 -11.82
N ALA A 640 12.64 -19.11 -11.68
CA ALA A 640 13.28 -18.28 -12.70
C ALA A 640 14.75 -18.67 -12.94
N VAL A 641 15.49 -18.99 -11.87
CA VAL A 641 16.87 -19.47 -11.97
C VAL A 641 16.91 -20.84 -12.65
N ALA A 642 15.98 -21.74 -12.34
CA ALA A 642 15.92 -23.06 -12.97
C ALA A 642 15.62 -22.95 -14.46
N ASP A 643 14.65 -22.12 -14.88
CA ASP A 643 14.36 -21.84 -16.29
C ASP A 643 15.59 -21.29 -17.02
N ARG A 644 16.28 -20.31 -16.41
CA ARG A 644 17.54 -19.78 -16.97
C ARG A 644 18.61 -20.88 -17.11
N LYS A 645 18.83 -21.67 -16.07
CA LYS A 645 19.89 -22.69 -16.04
C LYS A 645 19.60 -23.89 -16.94
N LYS A 646 18.33 -24.19 -17.25
CA LYS A 646 17.98 -25.14 -18.33
C LYS A 646 18.57 -24.71 -19.69
N ARG A 647 18.69 -23.40 -19.93
CA ARG A 647 19.21 -22.84 -21.20
C ARG A 647 20.71 -22.56 -21.17
N THR A 648 21.22 -22.00 -20.06
CA THR A 648 22.62 -21.57 -19.97
C THR A 648 23.56 -22.62 -19.37
N GLY A 649 23.02 -23.66 -18.72
CA GLY A 649 23.78 -24.56 -17.87
C GLY A 649 24.33 -23.90 -16.60
N PHE A 650 24.99 -24.71 -15.76
CA PHE A 650 25.67 -24.27 -14.55
C PHE A 650 27.16 -24.01 -14.81
N SER A 651 27.62 -22.83 -14.39
CA SER A 651 29.04 -22.43 -14.46
C SER A 651 29.88 -23.20 -13.44
N LEU A 652 31.22 -23.12 -13.56
CA LEU A 652 32.11 -23.65 -12.53
C LEU A 652 31.84 -23.02 -11.17
N HIS A 653 31.64 -21.71 -11.11
CA HIS A 653 31.24 -20.97 -9.91
C HIS A 653 30.01 -21.59 -9.24
N ASP A 654 28.94 -21.83 -10.02
CA ASP A 654 27.70 -22.43 -9.50
C ASP A 654 27.93 -23.83 -8.93
N ARG A 655 28.75 -24.63 -9.62
CA ARG A 655 29.08 -26.00 -9.19
C ARG A 655 29.92 -26.03 -7.93
N LEU A 656 30.88 -25.11 -7.80
CA LEU A 656 31.69 -24.95 -6.60
C LEU A 656 30.77 -24.61 -5.40
N ILE A 657 29.95 -23.57 -5.51
CA ILE A 657 29.03 -23.21 -4.41
C ILE A 657 28.03 -24.33 -4.11
N GLY A 658 27.35 -24.87 -5.13
CA GLY A 658 26.30 -25.88 -4.96
C GLY A 658 26.82 -27.23 -4.43
N SER A 659 28.07 -27.56 -4.71
CA SER A 659 28.70 -28.81 -4.26
C SER A 659 29.60 -28.64 -3.03
N MET A 660 29.64 -27.44 -2.44
CA MET A 660 30.47 -27.11 -1.28
C MET A 660 30.35 -28.10 -0.12
N PRO A 661 29.14 -28.56 0.28
CA PRO A 661 29.01 -29.52 1.37
C PRO A 661 29.81 -30.81 1.16
N TYR A 662 30.05 -31.22 -0.09
CA TYR A 662 30.76 -32.47 -0.41
C TYR A 662 32.28 -32.35 -0.30
N TYR A 663 32.85 -31.18 -0.61
CA TYR A 663 34.31 -30.99 -0.57
C TYR A 663 34.80 -30.20 0.65
N ALA A 664 33.91 -29.50 1.36
CA ALA A 664 34.27 -28.74 2.55
C ALA A 664 34.99 -29.57 3.64
N PRO A 665 34.60 -30.84 3.95
CA PRO A 665 35.33 -31.68 4.91
C PRO A 665 36.79 -31.99 4.52
N LEU A 666 37.12 -31.91 3.22
CA LEU A 666 38.47 -32.15 2.73
C LEU A 666 39.32 -30.88 2.80
N LEU A 667 38.76 -29.74 2.37
CA LEU A 667 39.46 -28.45 2.40
C LEU A 667 39.72 -27.95 3.83
N SER A 668 38.82 -28.24 4.78
CA SER A 668 39.02 -27.89 6.19
C SER A 668 40.22 -28.59 6.84
N LYS A 669 40.69 -29.72 6.29
CA LYS A 669 41.90 -30.42 6.78
C LYS A 669 43.20 -29.77 6.32
N VAL A 670 43.15 -28.92 5.29
CA VAL A 670 44.31 -28.22 4.72
C VAL A 670 44.04 -26.71 4.60
N PRO A 671 43.66 -26.03 5.71
CA PRO A 671 43.19 -24.64 5.66
C PRO A 671 44.28 -23.67 5.20
N TRP A 672 45.56 -23.98 5.42
CA TRP A 672 46.68 -23.15 4.96
C TRP A 672 46.71 -23.03 3.43
N LEU A 673 46.37 -24.11 2.71
CA LEU A 673 46.30 -24.12 1.25
C LEU A 673 44.99 -23.50 0.77
N ALA A 674 43.87 -23.86 1.40
CA ALA A 674 42.55 -23.38 1.03
C ALA A 674 42.40 -21.85 1.21
N ASN A 675 43.15 -21.26 2.14
CA ASN A 675 43.18 -19.81 2.36
C ASN A 675 44.26 -19.06 1.57
N LEU A 676 45.11 -19.75 0.80
CA LEU A 676 46.24 -19.13 0.08
C LEU A 676 45.79 -18.04 -0.92
N ARG A 677 44.59 -18.22 -1.50
CA ARG A 677 43.94 -17.20 -2.33
C ARG A 677 43.73 -15.88 -1.58
N SER A 678 43.37 -15.94 -0.29
CA SER A 678 43.07 -14.76 0.53
C SER A 678 44.33 -14.04 1.02
N THR A 679 45.50 -14.67 0.95
CA THR A 679 46.78 -14.09 1.39
C THR A 679 47.64 -13.59 0.22
N VAL A 680 47.42 -14.12 -0.99
CA VAL A 680 48.22 -13.78 -2.19
C VAL A 680 47.33 -13.12 -3.26
N PRO A 681 47.40 -11.79 -3.45
CA PRO A 681 46.53 -11.06 -4.38
C PRO A 681 46.61 -11.53 -5.85
N THR A 682 47.77 -12.01 -6.29
CA THR A 682 47.93 -12.56 -7.65
C THR A 682 47.16 -13.86 -7.83
N LEU A 683 47.15 -14.74 -6.82
CA LEU A 683 46.33 -15.94 -6.82
C LEU A 683 44.84 -15.60 -6.81
N ALA A 684 44.42 -14.59 -6.05
CA ALA A 684 43.03 -14.11 -6.07
C ALA A 684 42.58 -13.69 -7.48
N ARG A 685 43.43 -12.94 -8.20
CA ARG A 685 43.14 -12.50 -9.59
C ARG A 685 43.14 -13.63 -10.60
N ILE A 686 44.01 -14.63 -10.43
CA ILE A 686 44.03 -15.82 -11.29
C ILE A 686 42.78 -16.67 -11.02
N ALA A 687 42.47 -16.92 -9.74
CA ALA A 687 41.32 -17.68 -9.30
C ALA A 687 40.01 -17.04 -9.81
N GLU A 688 39.84 -15.71 -9.68
CA GLU A 688 38.65 -14.99 -10.17
C GLU A 688 38.33 -15.28 -11.65
N ARG A 689 39.35 -15.41 -12.51
CA ARG A 689 39.15 -15.75 -13.93
C ARG A 689 38.70 -17.19 -14.16
N ILE A 690 39.02 -18.09 -13.24
CA ILE A 690 38.72 -19.52 -13.32
C ILE A 690 37.37 -19.81 -12.66
N ASP A 691 37.22 -19.41 -11.40
CA ASP A 691 36.12 -19.78 -10.51
C ASP A 691 35.03 -18.70 -10.39
N GLY A 692 35.27 -17.47 -10.86
CA GLY A 692 34.30 -16.37 -10.81
C GLY A 692 34.17 -15.66 -9.45
N PHE A 693 34.92 -16.06 -8.41
CA PHE A 693 34.90 -15.34 -7.13
C PHE A 693 35.74 -14.07 -7.24
N THR A 694 35.13 -12.91 -6.95
CA THR A 694 35.84 -11.63 -7.10
C THR A 694 37.09 -11.53 -6.23
N SER A 695 38.19 -11.01 -6.78
CA SER A 695 39.42 -10.74 -6.03
C SER A 695 39.31 -9.52 -5.11
N ASN A 696 38.26 -8.69 -5.28
CA ASN A 696 38.02 -7.48 -4.49
C ASN A 696 37.31 -7.75 -3.15
N ARG A 697 37.02 -9.02 -2.82
CA ARG A 697 36.40 -9.39 -1.55
C ARG A 697 37.14 -10.54 -0.87
N PRO A 698 37.31 -10.47 0.46
CA PRO A 698 37.76 -11.63 1.21
C PRO A 698 36.71 -12.74 1.09
N LEU A 699 37.17 -13.99 0.96
CA LEU A 699 36.32 -15.16 1.07
C LEU A 699 36.28 -15.64 2.54
N PRO A 700 35.25 -16.41 2.93
CA PRO A 700 35.22 -17.08 4.23
C PRO A 700 36.52 -17.86 4.47
N ARG A 701 37.03 -17.78 5.70
CA ARG A 701 38.32 -18.35 6.05
C ARG A 701 38.15 -19.81 6.45
N TRP A 702 38.74 -20.72 5.69
CA TRP A 702 38.78 -22.14 6.04
C TRP A 702 39.51 -22.34 7.36
N ARG A 703 38.98 -23.23 8.21
CA ARG A 703 39.58 -23.58 9.49
C ARG A 703 39.57 -25.09 9.72
N SER A 704 40.47 -25.55 10.58
CA SER A 704 40.56 -26.97 10.96
C SER A 704 39.75 -27.31 12.20
N ASP A 705 39.51 -26.33 13.08
CA ASP A 705 38.66 -26.40 14.27
C ASP A 705 37.19 -26.13 13.89
N ILE A 706 36.67 -27.02 13.05
CA ILE A 706 35.29 -27.02 12.58
C ILE A 706 34.32 -27.34 13.72
N TYR A 707 33.04 -26.98 13.55
CA TYR A 707 32.01 -27.45 14.47
C TYR A 707 31.81 -28.96 14.33
N VAL A 708 31.84 -29.67 15.46
CA VAL A 708 31.52 -31.09 15.54
C VAL A 708 30.24 -31.24 16.33
N ALA A 709 29.19 -31.74 15.68
CA ALA A 709 27.91 -31.99 16.33
C ALA A 709 28.07 -33.10 17.37
N GLU A 710 27.63 -32.83 18.60
CA GLU A 710 27.51 -33.84 19.64
C GLU A 710 26.10 -34.44 19.63
N PRO A 711 25.94 -35.74 20.00
CA PRO A 711 24.63 -36.40 19.94
C PRO A 711 23.57 -35.78 20.85
N ALA A 712 23.99 -35.25 22.01
CA ALA A 712 23.11 -34.59 22.99
C ALA A 712 23.92 -33.66 23.88
N ALA A 713 23.30 -32.57 24.32
CA ALA A 713 23.85 -31.62 25.29
C ALA A 713 22.71 -30.85 25.97
N GLY A 714 22.87 -30.51 27.25
CA GLY A 714 21.84 -29.80 28.02
C GLY A 714 21.37 -30.60 29.24
N PRO A 715 20.43 -30.06 30.03
CA PRO A 715 19.82 -30.77 31.15
C PRO A 715 18.83 -31.86 30.69
N ASP A 716 18.81 -33.02 31.36
CA ASP A 716 17.90 -34.14 31.02
C ASP A 716 16.40 -33.77 31.10
N SER A 717 16.06 -32.74 31.87
CA SER A 717 14.70 -32.20 32.01
C SER A 717 14.38 -31.06 31.04
N GLY A 718 15.31 -30.70 30.15
CA GLY A 718 15.17 -29.64 29.16
C GLY A 718 14.23 -29.99 28.01
N LYS A 719 13.80 -28.97 27.26
CA LYS A 719 13.03 -29.19 26.03
C LYS A 719 13.98 -29.52 24.89
N GLU A 720 13.75 -30.62 24.18
CA GLU A 720 14.58 -31.00 23.04
C GLU A 720 14.55 -29.97 21.91
N VAL A 721 15.74 -29.62 21.39
CA VAL A 721 15.92 -28.78 20.20
C VAL A 721 16.95 -29.39 19.27
N ILE A 722 16.76 -29.19 17.96
CA ILE A 722 17.72 -29.63 16.94
C ILE A 722 18.52 -28.40 16.49
N LEU A 723 19.82 -28.39 16.80
CA LEU A 723 20.74 -27.39 16.26
C LEU A 723 21.32 -27.90 14.93
N PHE A 724 20.89 -27.29 13.83
CA PHE A 724 21.41 -27.59 12.49
C PHE A 724 22.54 -26.63 12.12
N GLY A 725 23.77 -27.16 12.03
CA GLY A 725 24.92 -26.42 11.48
C GLY A 725 24.91 -26.44 9.96
N ASP A 726 24.73 -25.28 9.33
CA ASP A 726 24.92 -25.17 7.88
C ASP A 726 26.40 -25.25 7.49
N THR A 727 26.68 -25.42 6.19
CA THR A 727 28.05 -25.55 5.67
C THR A 727 28.95 -24.36 6.04
N PHE A 728 28.44 -23.14 6.08
CA PHE A 728 29.27 -21.98 6.39
C PHE A 728 29.63 -21.93 7.87
N ASN A 729 28.62 -22.08 8.73
CA ASN A 729 28.82 -22.12 10.17
C ASN A 729 29.66 -23.32 10.59
N THR A 730 29.55 -24.49 9.94
CA THR A 730 30.39 -25.64 10.28
C THR A 730 31.87 -25.43 9.94
N TYR A 731 32.18 -24.90 8.75
CA TYR A 731 33.54 -24.92 8.19
C TYR A 731 34.29 -23.58 8.22
N PHE A 732 33.61 -22.46 8.51
CA PHE A 732 34.22 -21.12 8.54
C PHE A 732 33.97 -20.41 9.87
N GLU A 733 32.74 -20.44 10.38
CA GLU A 733 32.28 -19.65 11.54
C GLU A 733 31.76 -20.57 12.66
N SER A 734 32.56 -21.56 13.06
CA SER A 734 32.14 -22.60 14.03
C SER A 734 31.79 -22.06 15.41
N GLU A 735 32.33 -20.91 15.79
CA GLU A 735 31.99 -20.18 17.00
C GLU A 735 30.50 -19.90 17.11
N ASN A 736 29.81 -19.57 16.00
CA ASN A 736 28.38 -19.26 16.03
C ASN A 736 27.56 -20.47 16.52
N LEU A 737 27.95 -21.69 16.16
CA LEU A 737 27.26 -22.92 16.57
C LEU A 737 27.60 -23.31 18.00
N TYR A 738 28.84 -23.09 18.44
CA TYR A 738 29.21 -23.29 19.84
C TYR A 738 28.49 -22.30 20.75
N ASP A 739 28.44 -21.02 20.37
CA ASP A 739 27.74 -19.98 21.13
C ASP A 739 26.22 -20.22 21.14
N ALA A 740 25.63 -20.59 20.00
CA ALA A 740 24.21 -20.96 19.93
C ALA A 740 23.89 -22.14 20.85
N ARG A 741 24.74 -23.19 20.87
CA ARG A 741 24.60 -24.32 21.77
C ARG A 741 24.67 -23.88 23.24
N GLU A 742 25.65 -23.06 23.61
CA GLU A 742 25.80 -22.57 24.97
C GLU A 742 24.57 -21.77 25.42
N VAL A 743 24.04 -20.91 24.54
CA VAL A 743 22.82 -20.14 24.81
C VAL A 743 21.62 -21.06 25.00
N LEU A 744 21.46 -22.08 24.16
CA LEU A 744 20.36 -23.05 24.27
C LEU A 744 20.43 -23.83 25.59
N ILE A 745 21.60 -24.36 25.94
CA ILE A 745 21.82 -25.09 27.20
C ILE A 745 21.50 -24.20 28.40
N ARG A 746 22.01 -22.96 28.43
CA ARG A 746 21.73 -22.02 29.52
C ARG A 746 20.25 -21.61 29.59
N SER A 747 19.54 -21.70 28.48
CA SER A 747 18.12 -21.44 28.39
C SER A 747 17.26 -22.66 28.76
N GLY A 748 17.88 -23.79 29.14
CA GLY A 748 17.20 -25.01 29.59
C GLY A 748 16.69 -25.90 28.45
N TYR A 749 17.33 -25.83 27.29
CA TYR A 749 17.11 -26.76 26.17
C TYR A 749 18.14 -27.89 26.17
#